data_AF-A0A9P0B842-F1
#
_entry.id   AF-A0A9P0B842-F1
#
_cell.length_a   1.000
_cell.length_b   1.000
_cell.length_c   1.000
_cell.angle_alpha   90.00
_cell.angle_beta   90.00
_cell.angle_gamma   90.00
#
_symmetry.space_group_name_H-M   'P 1'
#
loop_
_entity.id
_entity.type
_entity.pdbx_description
1 polymer ?
#
loop_
_entity_poly.entity_id
_entity_poly.type
_entity_poly.pdbx_seq_one_letter_code
_entity_poly.pdbx_strand_id
1 'polypeptide(L)'
;MGQKFQYDESGGTFFYFLLSFLALILIPATIYYWPKKKKRDPEEESKKCQCTGCIIKREHLKNSEPWKGPKTFLIKLLIVGGWVVLILLAYKVSQFDYEMSNFDPYEILGIGMGASSSDIKKAYRRLSLILHPDKDTGNEKEFMKLSMAYRALTDEEARKNWEKYGNPDGPGATSFGIALPSWIVEKENSVWVLGLYALVFMVALPIVVGTWWYRSIKFTGDQVLLETTQMYYYFFHKTSNVPLKRVVMILAASLEFDKKNNSEIVERQSDNEEVPQLIKKLDKLNEKNKERPLCYMYSIKARALIHAHLSRIPLNPNTLEIDRRYVIGKCPYLIQEQVNCVNQLIMLAYARRIQRLPSIETIENCMKLCPMIVQGLLEFKSPLLQLPHINEDNLKHFISRKRQVKTLLQYAQMSGDDRKSLLRSLSDEQYEDVMKVLGKMPYVDFNVKCEVMDDENPSEVTADAIVTVTVELKRRNMSELFGDATPTFVENNEEEVKDKEINDADAAAKRPVWMKQKKGGGKKKKQLLIKPKMVKSKSEESSVPSSPAEKKEPRPKEKKECKEDDESDTESEKSDVETNGGGDANEKFADSSDDDSVQKSNNEDEDQEWEKLRRMHAREKALEGRSKTSHPVHCPLFPHDKQEYWWTYICDRKSKSLLTAPYHVTNLIDQETIELKFTAPHWAGLYTFTVCLRSDSYIGFDQQKDIKLDVKEAPAEITEHPQWEFEDSEEEDKKEDDAQESEYTTDEDLPEDED
;
A
#
# COMPACT_ATOMS: atom_id res chain seq x y z
N MET A 1 -3.32 -56.23 2.38
CA MET A 1 -3.94 -56.01 1.06
C MET A 1 -4.26 -54.53 0.93
N GLY A 2 -3.95 -53.88 -0.19
CA GLY A 2 -4.42 -52.52 -0.43
C GLY A 2 -5.94 -52.50 -0.51
N GLN A 3 -6.59 -51.52 0.12
CA GLN A 3 -8.03 -51.32 0.00
C GLN A 3 -8.37 -51.05 -1.47
N LYS A 4 -9.20 -51.91 -2.07
CA LYS A 4 -9.64 -51.73 -3.46
C LYS A 4 -10.75 -50.70 -3.47
N PHE A 5 -10.42 -49.47 -3.88
CA PHE A 5 -11.42 -48.45 -4.12
C PHE A 5 -12.37 -48.87 -5.24
N GLN A 6 -13.67 -48.71 -5.01
CA GLN A 6 -14.70 -48.86 -6.03
C GLN A 6 -14.94 -47.50 -6.70
N TYR A 7 -14.94 -47.46 -8.03
CA TYR A 7 -15.26 -46.25 -8.80
C TYR A 7 -16.76 -46.19 -9.08
N ASP A 8 -17.25 -45.00 -9.41
CA ASP A 8 -18.67 -44.83 -9.71
C ASP A 8 -19.02 -45.32 -11.12
N GLU A 9 -19.54 -46.54 -11.21
CA GLU A 9 -20.07 -47.12 -12.45
C GLU A 9 -21.47 -46.56 -12.80
N SER A 10 -22.18 -45.99 -11.83
CA SER A 10 -23.54 -45.42 -12.01
C SER A 10 -23.53 -43.96 -12.46
N GLY A 11 -22.42 -43.25 -12.20
CA GLY A 11 -22.23 -41.82 -12.42
C GLY A 11 -22.93 -40.90 -11.40
N GLY A 12 -23.80 -41.44 -10.53
CA GLY A 12 -24.62 -40.62 -9.62
C GLY A 12 -23.79 -39.80 -8.63
N THR A 13 -22.85 -40.44 -7.92
CA THR A 13 -22.00 -39.79 -6.90
C THR A 13 -21.04 -38.78 -7.53
N PHE A 14 -20.56 -39.03 -8.76
CA PHE A 14 -19.73 -38.09 -9.50
C PHE A 14 -20.46 -36.77 -9.78
N PHE A 15 -21.74 -36.81 -10.16
CA PHE A 15 -22.50 -35.59 -10.40
C PHE A 15 -22.77 -34.79 -9.11
N TYR A 16 -22.98 -35.45 -7.96
CA TYR A 16 -23.06 -34.76 -6.65
C TYR A 16 -21.74 -34.07 -6.29
N PHE A 17 -20.59 -34.73 -6.50
CA PHE A 17 -19.27 -34.15 -6.27
C PHE A 17 -19.02 -32.94 -7.20
N LEU A 18 -19.27 -33.09 -8.50
CA LEU A 18 -19.07 -32.05 -9.50
C LEU A 18 -19.99 -30.83 -9.26
N LEU A 19 -21.25 -31.07 -8.89
CA LEU A 19 -22.21 -30.02 -8.51
C LEU A 19 -21.70 -29.21 -7.30
N SER A 20 -21.24 -29.91 -6.26
CA SER A 20 -20.74 -29.29 -5.02
C SER A 20 -19.47 -28.48 -5.25
N PHE A 21 -18.51 -29.05 -6.01
CA PHE A 21 -17.26 -28.38 -6.38
C PHE A 21 -17.51 -27.14 -7.25
N LEU A 22 -18.39 -27.24 -8.25
CA LEU A 22 -18.76 -26.11 -9.09
C LEU A 22 -19.47 -25.01 -8.29
N ALA A 23 -20.36 -25.37 -7.36
CA ALA A 23 -21.03 -24.41 -6.48
C ALA A 23 -20.03 -23.66 -5.58
N LEU A 24 -19.07 -24.38 -5.00
CA LEU A 24 -18.03 -23.82 -4.13
C LEU A 24 -17.14 -22.79 -4.84
N ILE A 25 -16.88 -22.95 -6.13
CA ILE A 25 -16.14 -21.97 -6.93
C ILE A 25 -17.06 -20.86 -7.44
N LEU A 26 -18.22 -21.21 -7.99
CA LEU A 26 -19.10 -20.29 -8.69
C LEU A 26 -19.76 -19.27 -7.75
N ILE A 27 -20.19 -19.67 -6.55
CA ILE A 27 -20.89 -18.77 -5.63
C ILE A 27 -19.95 -17.63 -5.18
N PRO A 28 -18.74 -17.87 -4.61
CA PRO A 28 -17.79 -16.81 -4.30
C PRO A 28 -17.36 -16.00 -5.53
N ALA A 29 -17.13 -16.67 -6.67
CA ALA A 29 -16.79 -15.98 -7.92
C ALA A 29 -17.90 -15.02 -8.37
N THR A 30 -19.17 -15.37 -8.19
CA THR A 30 -20.28 -14.45 -8.50
C THR A 30 -20.31 -13.25 -7.55
N ILE A 31 -20.11 -13.46 -6.25
CA ILE A 31 -20.09 -12.37 -5.27
C ILE A 31 -18.94 -11.39 -5.57
N TYR A 32 -17.77 -11.90 -5.95
CA TYR A 32 -16.58 -11.10 -6.24
C TYR A 32 -16.62 -10.42 -7.63
N TYR A 33 -16.93 -11.16 -8.70
CA TYR A 33 -16.86 -10.67 -10.07
C TYR A 33 -18.16 -10.05 -10.61
N TRP A 34 -19.28 -10.09 -9.88
CA TRP A 34 -20.52 -9.42 -10.26
C TRP A 34 -20.59 -8.03 -9.64
N PRO A 35 -20.10 -6.96 -10.31
CA PRO A 35 -19.99 -5.66 -9.68
C PRO A 35 -21.37 -5.10 -9.33
N LYS A 36 -21.58 -4.82 -8.04
CA LYS A 36 -22.54 -3.78 -7.62
C LYS A 36 -22.12 -2.51 -8.34
N LYS A 37 -22.90 -2.06 -9.34
CA LYS A 37 -22.67 -0.76 -9.99
C LYS A 37 -22.77 0.32 -8.92
N LYS A 38 -21.63 0.83 -8.43
CA LYS A 38 -21.59 2.03 -7.60
C LYS A 38 -22.30 3.12 -8.43
N LYS A 39 -23.38 3.69 -7.90
CA LYS A 39 -24.07 4.80 -8.57
C LYS A 39 -23.04 5.92 -8.75
N ARG A 40 -23.09 6.60 -9.89
CA ARG A 40 -22.24 7.78 -10.08
C ARG A 40 -22.85 8.91 -9.29
N ASP A 41 -22.17 9.34 -8.25
CA ASP A 41 -22.63 10.45 -7.42
C ASP A 41 -22.36 11.75 -8.21
N PRO A 42 -23.40 12.52 -8.60
CA PRO A 42 -23.23 13.69 -9.46
C PRO A 42 -22.38 14.79 -8.80
N GLU A 43 -22.33 14.79 -7.46
CA GLU A 43 -21.47 15.67 -6.66
C GLU A 43 -19.98 15.32 -6.78
N GLU A 44 -19.63 14.07 -7.08
CA GLU A 44 -18.24 13.68 -7.34
C GLU A 44 -17.78 14.10 -8.74
N GLU A 45 -18.70 14.19 -9.70
CA GLU A 45 -18.43 14.73 -11.05
C GLU A 45 -18.34 16.27 -11.06
N SER A 46 -19.15 16.99 -10.27
CA SER A 46 -19.05 18.47 -10.15
C SER A 46 -17.74 18.94 -9.50
N LYS A 47 -17.17 18.12 -8.60
CA LYS A 47 -15.86 18.32 -7.96
C LYS A 47 -14.66 18.08 -8.89
N LYS A 48 -14.86 17.70 -10.16
CA LYS A 48 -13.78 17.44 -11.14
C LYS A 48 -13.59 18.63 -12.09
N CYS A 49 -12.34 19.06 -12.27
CA CYS A 49 -11.93 20.15 -13.17
C CYS A 49 -12.37 19.89 -14.62
N GLN A 50 -12.92 20.86 -15.33
CA GLN A 50 -13.42 20.71 -16.70
C GLN A 50 -12.51 21.33 -17.76
N CYS A 51 -11.23 21.56 -17.43
CA CYS A 51 -10.26 22.03 -18.40
C CYS A 51 -10.03 21.01 -19.54
N THR A 52 -9.69 21.52 -20.73
CA THR A 52 -9.53 20.72 -21.96
C THR A 52 -8.54 19.57 -21.79
N GLY A 53 -7.41 19.81 -21.12
CA GLY A 53 -6.42 18.77 -20.82
C GLY A 53 -6.95 17.65 -19.93
N CYS A 54 -7.74 17.98 -18.89
CA CYS A 54 -8.39 16.97 -18.05
C CYS A 54 -9.43 16.14 -18.81
N ILE A 55 -10.18 16.75 -19.73
CA ILE A 55 -11.16 16.05 -20.57
C ILE A 55 -10.44 15.04 -21.49
N ILE A 56 -9.44 15.52 -22.25
CA ILE A 56 -8.62 14.70 -23.16
C ILE A 56 -7.97 13.53 -22.40
N LYS A 57 -7.40 13.78 -21.22
CA LYS A 57 -6.84 12.73 -20.37
C LYS A 57 -7.87 11.66 -19.98
N ARG A 58 -9.07 12.06 -19.53
CA ARG A 58 -10.14 11.10 -19.15
C ARG A 58 -10.61 10.25 -20.33
N GLU A 59 -10.70 10.82 -21.52
CA GLU A 59 -11.06 10.08 -22.73
C GLU A 59 -9.96 9.08 -23.10
N HIS A 60 -8.70 9.48 -23.04
CA HIS A 60 -7.58 8.56 -23.24
C HIS A 60 -7.54 7.43 -22.21
N LEU A 61 -7.73 7.70 -20.92
CA LEU A 61 -7.73 6.68 -19.86
C LEU A 61 -8.87 5.65 -20.02
N LYS A 62 -10.05 6.10 -20.47
CA LYS A 62 -11.17 5.19 -20.83
C LYS A 62 -10.82 4.31 -22.03
N ASN A 63 -10.08 4.84 -22.99
CA ASN A 63 -9.72 4.14 -24.22
C ASN A 63 -8.44 3.28 -24.08
N SER A 64 -7.58 3.54 -23.09
CA SER A 64 -6.31 2.82 -22.88
C SER A 64 -6.47 1.42 -22.29
N GLU A 65 -7.67 1.08 -21.80
CA GLU A 65 -8.00 -0.28 -21.33
C GLU A 65 -8.98 -0.99 -22.29
N PRO A 66 -8.69 -1.12 -23.61
CA PRO A 66 -9.66 -1.62 -24.60
C PRO A 66 -10.10 -3.07 -24.30
N TRP A 67 -9.26 -3.83 -23.60
CA TRP A 67 -9.57 -5.19 -23.17
C TRP A 67 -10.43 -5.29 -21.91
N LYS A 68 -10.66 -4.22 -21.14
CA LYS A 68 -11.45 -4.28 -19.88
C LYS A 68 -12.93 -4.53 -20.15
N GLY A 69 -13.47 -3.94 -21.21
CA GLY A 69 -14.80 -4.25 -21.75
C GLY A 69 -14.98 -5.74 -22.07
N PRO A 70 -14.26 -6.30 -23.06
CA PRO A 70 -14.40 -7.71 -23.43
C PRO A 70 -13.96 -8.68 -22.33
N LYS A 71 -12.98 -8.37 -21.48
CA LYS A 71 -12.63 -9.20 -20.31
C LYS A 71 -13.78 -9.27 -19.30
N THR A 72 -14.37 -8.14 -18.92
CA THR A 72 -15.51 -8.14 -17.97
C THR A 72 -16.77 -8.74 -18.59
N PHE A 73 -16.94 -8.65 -19.92
CA PHE A 73 -17.99 -9.38 -20.64
C PHE A 73 -17.74 -10.89 -20.63
N LEU A 74 -16.53 -11.34 -20.95
CA LEU A 74 -16.14 -12.76 -20.97
C LEU A 74 -16.27 -13.40 -19.58
N ILE A 75 -15.82 -12.71 -18.52
CA ILE A 75 -15.98 -13.19 -17.14
C ILE A 75 -17.47 -13.35 -16.78
N LYS A 76 -18.32 -12.40 -17.17
CA LYS A 76 -19.78 -12.53 -16.97
C LYS A 76 -20.39 -13.68 -17.78
N LEU A 77 -19.93 -13.88 -19.02
CA LEU A 77 -20.35 -15.00 -19.87
C LEU A 77 -19.95 -16.33 -19.25
N LEU A 78 -18.72 -16.46 -18.73
CA LEU A 78 -18.26 -17.64 -18.01
C LEU A 78 -19.06 -17.89 -16.72
N ILE A 79 -19.40 -16.84 -15.97
CA ILE A 79 -20.26 -16.97 -14.77
C ILE A 79 -21.67 -17.43 -15.14
N VAL A 80 -22.29 -16.84 -16.17
CA VAL A 80 -23.63 -17.25 -16.65
C VAL A 80 -23.58 -18.68 -17.19
N GLY A 81 -22.56 -19.04 -17.96
CA GLY A 81 -22.32 -20.41 -18.43
C GLY A 81 -22.12 -21.40 -17.28
N GLY A 82 -21.37 -21.00 -16.24
CA GLY A 82 -21.21 -21.77 -15.01
C GLY A 82 -22.53 -22.02 -14.28
N TRP A 83 -23.42 -21.03 -14.20
CA TRP A 83 -24.77 -21.20 -13.66
C TRP A 83 -25.64 -22.11 -14.52
N VAL A 84 -25.57 -21.99 -15.85
CA VAL A 84 -26.28 -22.91 -16.76
C VAL A 84 -25.79 -24.34 -16.57
N VAL A 85 -24.48 -24.56 -16.47
CA VAL A 85 -23.90 -25.89 -16.18
C VAL A 85 -24.32 -26.38 -14.79
N LEU A 86 -24.31 -25.53 -13.76
CA LEU A 86 -24.75 -25.89 -12.41
C LEU A 86 -26.23 -26.28 -12.38
N ILE A 87 -27.09 -25.58 -13.10
CA ILE A 87 -28.53 -25.91 -13.24
C ILE A 87 -28.72 -27.20 -14.04
N LEU A 88 -27.96 -27.43 -15.11
CA LEU A 88 -28.00 -28.68 -15.88
C LEU A 88 -27.51 -29.89 -15.06
N LEU A 89 -26.47 -29.70 -14.24
CA LEU A 89 -25.98 -30.71 -13.30
C LEU A 89 -27.01 -30.97 -12.20
N ALA A 90 -27.60 -29.93 -11.60
CA ALA A 90 -28.66 -30.09 -10.59
C ALA A 90 -29.90 -30.79 -11.18
N TYR A 91 -30.28 -30.48 -12.42
CA TYR A 91 -31.35 -31.19 -13.14
C TYR A 91 -30.98 -32.66 -13.40
N LYS A 92 -29.74 -32.95 -13.81
CA LYS A 92 -29.27 -34.32 -13.98
C LYS A 92 -29.27 -35.10 -12.67
N VAL A 93 -28.74 -34.51 -11.60
CA VAL A 93 -28.78 -35.05 -10.23
C VAL A 93 -30.23 -35.31 -9.78
N SER A 94 -31.16 -34.40 -10.07
CA SER A 94 -32.59 -34.58 -9.80
C SER A 94 -33.29 -35.65 -10.64
N GLN A 95 -32.65 -36.18 -11.70
CA GLN A 95 -33.14 -37.36 -12.44
C GLN A 95 -32.53 -38.67 -11.90
N PHE A 96 -31.50 -38.61 -11.06
CA PHE A 96 -30.94 -39.77 -10.36
C PHE A 96 -31.71 -40.01 -9.06
N ASP A 97 -32.95 -40.50 -9.20
CA ASP A 97 -33.79 -40.90 -8.07
C ASP A 97 -33.17 -42.05 -7.27
N TYR A 98 -32.83 -41.77 -6.01
CA TYR A 98 -33.34 -42.39 -4.77
C TYR A 98 -33.71 -43.90 -4.69
N GLU A 99 -33.40 -44.75 -5.67
CA GLU A 99 -33.87 -46.15 -5.75
C GLU A 99 -33.28 -47.11 -4.68
N MET A 100 -32.36 -46.65 -3.83
CA MET A 100 -31.53 -47.50 -2.97
C MET A 100 -31.64 -47.24 -1.44
N SER A 101 -32.40 -46.23 -0.99
CA SER A 101 -32.44 -45.88 0.45
C SER A 101 -33.58 -46.50 1.26
N ASN A 102 -34.66 -46.98 0.63
CA ASN A 102 -35.78 -47.66 1.31
C ASN A 102 -35.99 -49.09 0.74
N PHE A 103 -35.17 -50.04 1.19
CA PHE A 103 -35.52 -51.46 1.06
C PHE A 103 -36.22 -51.92 2.34
N ASP A 104 -37.54 -51.67 2.42
CA ASP A 104 -38.41 -52.27 3.44
C ASP A 104 -39.14 -53.50 2.84
N PRO A 105 -38.77 -54.73 3.24
CA PRO A 105 -39.44 -55.93 2.77
C PRO A 105 -40.93 -55.99 3.09
N TYR A 106 -41.38 -55.37 4.20
CA TYR A 106 -42.78 -55.35 4.62
C TYR A 106 -43.60 -54.40 3.75
N GLU A 107 -43.07 -53.22 3.43
CA GLU A 107 -43.69 -52.27 2.49
C GLU A 107 -43.77 -52.87 1.07
N ILE A 108 -42.68 -53.47 0.57
CA ILE A 108 -42.61 -54.11 -0.76
C ILE A 108 -43.62 -55.27 -0.90
N LEU A 109 -43.85 -56.03 0.17
CA LEU A 109 -44.86 -57.12 0.19
C LEU A 109 -46.28 -56.63 0.55
N GLY A 110 -46.45 -55.38 0.97
CA GLY A 110 -47.73 -54.80 1.38
C GLY A 110 -48.32 -55.45 2.63
N ILE A 111 -47.48 -55.74 3.63
CA ILE A 111 -47.82 -56.46 4.87
C ILE A 111 -47.30 -55.72 6.11
N GLY A 112 -47.91 -55.91 7.27
CA GLY A 112 -47.43 -55.30 8.52
C GLY A 112 -46.23 -56.04 9.14
N MET A 113 -45.43 -55.33 9.95
CA MET A 113 -44.20 -55.82 10.62
C MET A 113 -44.37 -57.00 11.59
N GLY A 114 -45.57 -57.56 11.73
CA GLY A 114 -45.89 -58.76 12.53
C GLY A 114 -46.49 -59.92 11.73
N ALA A 115 -46.46 -59.87 10.39
CA ALA A 115 -47.10 -60.85 9.52
C ALA A 115 -46.54 -62.27 9.71
N SER A 116 -47.42 -63.28 9.68
CA SER A 116 -47.01 -64.68 9.81
C SER A 116 -46.27 -65.16 8.55
N SER A 117 -45.47 -66.23 8.67
CA SER A 117 -44.81 -66.85 7.51
C SER A 117 -45.81 -67.36 6.44
N SER A 118 -47.04 -67.68 6.84
CA SER A 118 -48.17 -67.96 5.94
C SER A 118 -48.62 -66.71 5.16
N ASP A 119 -48.68 -65.55 5.81
CA ASP A 119 -49.11 -64.29 5.19
C ASP A 119 -48.06 -63.76 4.22
N ILE A 120 -46.78 -63.79 4.59
CA ILE A 120 -45.64 -63.46 3.73
C ILE A 120 -45.70 -64.32 2.45
N LYS A 121 -45.89 -65.65 2.59
CA LYS A 121 -46.05 -66.59 1.46
C LYS A 121 -47.31 -66.38 0.63
N LYS A 122 -48.35 -65.73 1.18
CA LYS A 122 -49.61 -65.44 0.49
C LYS A 122 -49.52 -64.10 -0.27
N ALA A 123 -48.93 -63.09 0.35
CA ALA A 123 -48.62 -61.80 -0.27
C ALA A 123 -47.66 -61.97 -1.45
N TYR A 124 -46.54 -62.70 -1.25
CA TYR A 124 -45.59 -63.00 -2.32
C TYR A 124 -46.26 -63.71 -3.50
N ARG A 125 -47.04 -64.78 -3.27
CA ARG A 125 -47.76 -65.49 -4.34
C ARG A 125 -48.79 -64.63 -5.07
N ARG A 126 -49.42 -63.67 -4.39
CA ARG A 126 -50.35 -62.71 -5.03
C ARG A 126 -49.59 -61.73 -5.93
N LEU A 127 -48.51 -61.13 -5.42
CA LEU A 127 -47.75 -60.10 -6.12
C LEU A 127 -46.88 -60.70 -7.24
N SER A 128 -46.30 -61.88 -7.05
CA SER A 128 -45.51 -62.57 -8.09
C SER A 128 -46.36 -62.99 -9.29
N LEU A 129 -47.64 -63.30 -9.07
CA LEU A 129 -48.62 -63.52 -10.14
C LEU A 129 -49.05 -62.24 -10.87
N ILE A 130 -48.73 -61.05 -10.37
CA ILE A 130 -49.05 -59.76 -11.02
C ILE A 130 -47.81 -59.22 -11.75
N LEU A 131 -46.64 -59.30 -11.09
CA LEU A 131 -45.37 -58.73 -11.54
C LEU A 131 -44.50 -59.70 -12.36
N HIS A 132 -44.94 -60.93 -12.63
CA HIS A 132 -44.17 -61.91 -13.42
C HIS A 132 -43.76 -61.33 -14.78
N PRO A 133 -42.49 -61.49 -15.23
CA PRO A 133 -42.02 -60.92 -16.49
C PRO A 133 -42.80 -61.39 -17.73
N ASP A 134 -43.39 -62.59 -17.69
CA ASP A 134 -44.20 -63.15 -18.78
C ASP A 134 -45.67 -62.64 -18.83
N LYS A 135 -45.99 -61.51 -18.18
CA LYS A 135 -47.35 -60.93 -18.16
C LYS A 135 -47.36 -59.49 -18.66
N ASP A 136 -48.50 -59.05 -19.18
CA ASP A 136 -48.71 -57.67 -19.66
C ASP A 136 -48.54 -56.59 -18.56
N THR A 137 -48.58 -56.97 -17.28
CA THR A 137 -48.28 -56.13 -16.10
C THR A 137 -46.91 -56.40 -15.46
N GLY A 138 -46.05 -57.16 -16.15
CA GLY A 138 -44.74 -57.57 -15.66
C GLY A 138 -43.73 -56.42 -15.61
N ASN A 139 -43.03 -56.28 -14.48
CA ASN A 139 -41.87 -55.39 -14.37
C ASN A 139 -40.73 -56.16 -13.69
N GLU A 140 -39.73 -56.56 -14.47
CA GLU A 140 -38.61 -57.41 -14.03
C GLU A 140 -37.89 -56.84 -12.80
N LYS A 141 -37.72 -55.52 -12.72
CA LYS A 141 -37.09 -54.84 -11.59
C LYS A 141 -37.91 -54.95 -10.30
N GLU A 142 -39.22 -54.76 -10.39
CA GLU A 142 -40.13 -54.89 -9.24
C GLU A 142 -40.28 -56.34 -8.82
N PHE A 143 -40.30 -57.28 -9.76
CA PHE A 143 -40.27 -58.72 -9.48
C PHE A 143 -39.00 -59.14 -8.76
N MET A 144 -37.83 -58.62 -9.15
CA MET A 144 -36.58 -58.85 -8.42
C MET A 144 -36.64 -58.27 -7.00
N LYS A 145 -37.06 -57.01 -6.82
CA LYS A 145 -37.25 -56.38 -5.48
C LYS A 145 -38.22 -57.20 -4.62
N LEU A 146 -39.33 -57.68 -5.18
CA LEU A 146 -40.29 -58.57 -4.52
C LEU A 146 -39.67 -59.91 -4.10
N SER A 147 -38.86 -60.53 -4.96
CA SER A 147 -38.16 -61.79 -4.66
C SER A 147 -37.13 -61.63 -3.54
N MET A 148 -36.42 -60.50 -3.52
CA MET A 148 -35.48 -60.15 -2.45
C MET A 148 -36.20 -59.89 -1.13
N ALA A 149 -37.31 -59.15 -1.14
CA ALA A 149 -38.14 -58.90 0.04
C ALA A 149 -38.70 -60.20 0.64
N TYR A 150 -39.18 -61.12 -0.21
CA TYR A 150 -39.63 -62.45 0.23
C TYR A 150 -38.48 -63.27 0.84
N ARG A 151 -37.28 -63.23 0.25
CA ARG A 151 -36.09 -63.92 0.80
C ARG A 151 -35.69 -63.34 2.16
N ALA A 152 -35.63 -62.01 2.27
CA ALA A 152 -35.29 -61.28 3.49
C ALA A 152 -36.20 -61.61 4.68
N LEU A 153 -37.50 -61.84 4.46
CA LEU A 153 -38.46 -62.18 5.52
C LEU A 153 -38.68 -63.69 5.74
N THR A 154 -38.23 -64.54 4.82
CA THR A 154 -38.38 -66.00 4.92
C THR A 154 -37.19 -66.67 5.62
N ASP A 155 -36.01 -66.08 5.48
CA ASP A 155 -34.79 -66.52 6.17
C ASP A 155 -34.70 -65.85 7.57
N GLU A 156 -34.56 -66.66 8.63
CA GLU A 156 -34.49 -66.15 10.00
C GLU A 156 -33.23 -65.32 10.26
N GLU A 157 -32.12 -65.61 9.57
CA GLU A 157 -30.87 -64.86 9.72
C GLU A 157 -30.98 -63.51 9.02
N ALA A 158 -31.43 -63.50 7.76
CA ALA A 158 -31.68 -62.26 7.01
C ALA A 158 -32.72 -61.36 7.68
N ARG A 159 -33.77 -61.94 8.28
CA ARG A 159 -34.78 -61.19 9.02
C ARG A 159 -34.21 -60.54 10.27
N LYS A 160 -33.43 -61.27 11.09
CA LYS A 160 -32.73 -60.70 12.26
C LYS A 160 -31.70 -59.64 11.86
N ASN A 161 -31.03 -59.83 10.73
CA ASN A 161 -30.10 -58.85 10.17
C ASN A 161 -30.82 -57.56 9.76
N TRP A 162 -31.98 -57.65 9.09
CA TRP A 162 -32.78 -56.47 8.76
C TRP A 162 -33.34 -55.80 10.02
N GLU A 163 -33.87 -56.55 10.99
CA GLU A 163 -34.38 -56.02 12.26
C GLU A 163 -33.29 -55.34 13.12
N LYS A 164 -32.00 -55.72 12.96
CA LYS A 164 -30.87 -55.19 13.74
C LYS A 164 -30.01 -54.14 13.01
N TYR A 165 -29.91 -54.22 11.69
CA TYR A 165 -29.01 -53.40 10.86
C TYR A 165 -29.73 -52.66 9.71
N GLY A 166 -31.03 -52.86 9.51
CA GLY A 166 -31.81 -52.23 8.43
C GLY A 166 -31.62 -52.84 7.04
N ASN A 167 -30.82 -53.90 6.89
CA ASN A 167 -30.55 -54.58 5.61
C ASN A 167 -30.45 -56.11 5.81
N PRO A 168 -31.01 -56.96 4.93
CA PRO A 168 -30.95 -58.42 5.07
C PRO A 168 -29.53 -59.02 5.12
N ASP A 169 -28.54 -58.36 4.50
CA ASP A 169 -27.18 -58.91 4.38
C ASP A 169 -26.31 -58.71 5.65
N GLY A 170 -26.85 -58.10 6.70
CA GLY A 170 -26.16 -57.89 7.98
C GLY A 170 -25.26 -56.64 8.01
N PRO A 171 -24.24 -56.59 8.88
CA PRO A 171 -23.36 -55.43 8.99
C PRO A 171 -22.51 -55.29 7.72
N GLY A 172 -22.91 -54.37 6.84
CA GLY A 172 -22.22 -54.12 5.58
C GLY A 172 -20.74 -53.77 5.79
N ALA A 173 -19.86 -54.45 5.06
CA ALA A 173 -18.44 -54.09 5.02
C ALA A 173 -18.30 -52.67 4.45
N THR A 174 -17.54 -51.80 5.12
CA THR A 174 -17.33 -50.42 4.68
C THR A 174 -16.49 -50.38 3.40
N SER A 175 -17.16 -50.37 2.25
CA SER A 175 -16.53 -50.19 0.94
C SER A 175 -16.20 -48.71 0.72
N PHE A 176 -14.91 -48.39 0.62
CA PHE A 176 -14.47 -47.04 0.27
C PHE A 176 -14.62 -46.82 -1.23
N GLY A 177 -15.68 -46.10 -1.61
CA GLY A 177 -15.89 -45.64 -2.99
C GLY A 177 -15.21 -44.31 -3.28
N ILE A 178 -14.70 -44.13 -4.49
CA ILE A 178 -14.26 -42.83 -5.01
C ILE A 178 -15.31 -42.34 -6.01
N ALA A 179 -15.82 -41.14 -5.82
CA ALA A 179 -16.82 -40.50 -6.70
C ALA A 179 -16.29 -40.09 -8.09
N LEU A 180 -15.21 -40.69 -8.57
CA LEU A 180 -14.73 -40.54 -9.95
C LEU A 180 -15.36 -41.66 -10.80
N PRO A 181 -15.79 -41.35 -12.04
CA PRO A 181 -16.46 -42.32 -12.88
C PRO A 181 -15.48 -43.36 -13.45
N SER A 182 -15.93 -44.60 -13.58
CA SER A 182 -15.11 -45.76 -14.00
C SER A 182 -14.35 -45.52 -15.32
N TRP A 183 -15.00 -44.87 -16.30
CA TRP A 183 -14.49 -44.68 -17.66
C TRP A 183 -13.18 -43.88 -17.75
N ILE A 184 -12.82 -43.10 -16.73
CA ILE A 184 -11.53 -42.39 -16.67
C ILE A 184 -10.38 -43.38 -16.39
N VAL A 185 -10.65 -44.45 -15.63
CA VAL A 185 -9.68 -45.42 -15.10
C VAL A 185 -9.68 -46.73 -15.91
N GLU A 186 -10.70 -46.96 -16.74
CA GLU A 186 -10.77 -48.07 -17.68
C GLU A 186 -9.55 -48.14 -18.62
N LYS A 187 -9.18 -49.36 -19.03
CA LYS A 187 -7.92 -49.64 -19.77
C LYS A 187 -7.81 -48.89 -21.10
N GLU A 188 -8.94 -48.58 -21.73
CA GLU A 188 -8.99 -47.89 -23.02
C GLU A 188 -8.64 -46.39 -22.90
N ASN A 189 -9.13 -45.73 -21.84
CA ASN A 189 -8.98 -44.29 -21.64
C ASN A 189 -7.80 -43.92 -20.72
N SER A 190 -7.44 -44.78 -19.78
CA SER A 190 -6.35 -44.55 -18.81
C SER A 190 -5.02 -44.19 -19.48
N VAL A 191 -4.70 -44.78 -20.64
CA VAL A 191 -3.50 -44.43 -21.43
C VAL A 191 -3.57 -42.98 -21.95
N TRP A 192 -4.72 -42.53 -22.42
CA TRP A 192 -4.93 -41.14 -22.88
C TRP A 192 -4.90 -40.15 -21.73
N VAL A 193 -5.52 -40.49 -20.59
CA VAL A 193 -5.52 -39.65 -19.38
C VAL A 193 -4.10 -39.51 -18.82
N LEU A 194 -3.34 -40.61 -18.74
CA LEU A 194 -1.95 -40.59 -18.31
C LEU A 194 -1.04 -39.82 -19.29
N GLY A 195 -1.25 -39.98 -20.59
CA GLY A 195 -0.55 -39.22 -21.63
C GLY A 195 -0.82 -37.72 -21.55
N LEU A 196 -2.07 -37.31 -21.33
CA LEU A 196 -2.45 -35.92 -21.11
C LEU A 196 -1.83 -35.35 -19.82
N TYR A 197 -1.87 -36.11 -18.73
CA TYR A 197 -1.24 -35.74 -17.46
C TYR A 197 0.27 -35.53 -17.64
N ALA A 198 0.96 -36.47 -18.31
CA ALA A 198 2.38 -36.36 -18.61
C ALA A 198 2.68 -35.13 -19.49
N LEU A 199 1.86 -34.84 -20.51
CA LEU A 199 2.01 -33.64 -21.33
C LEU A 199 1.86 -32.36 -20.51
N VAL A 200 0.86 -32.28 -19.64
CA VAL A 200 0.63 -31.11 -18.78
C VAL A 200 1.80 -30.90 -17.81
N PHE A 201 2.26 -31.94 -17.12
CA PHE A 201 3.31 -31.81 -16.09
C PHE A 201 4.75 -31.78 -16.63
N MET A 202 5.05 -32.48 -17.73
CA MET A 202 6.42 -32.54 -18.29
C MET A 202 6.67 -31.54 -19.42
N VAL A 203 5.62 -31.02 -20.08
CA VAL A 203 5.75 -30.06 -21.19
C VAL A 203 5.13 -28.72 -20.84
N ALA A 204 3.83 -28.68 -20.52
CA ALA A 204 3.15 -27.40 -20.31
C ALA A 204 3.66 -26.65 -19.07
N LEU A 205 3.80 -27.33 -17.93
CA LEU A 205 4.28 -26.72 -16.68
C LEU A 205 5.72 -26.18 -16.80
N PRO A 206 6.73 -26.93 -17.29
CA PRO A 206 8.08 -26.39 -17.49
C PRO A 206 8.15 -25.25 -18.50
N ILE A 207 7.35 -25.28 -19.58
CA ILE A 207 7.29 -24.16 -20.54
C ILE A 207 6.66 -22.91 -19.90
N VAL A 208 5.57 -23.05 -19.15
CA VAL A 208 4.90 -21.92 -18.49
C VAL A 208 5.80 -21.33 -17.39
N VAL A 209 6.33 -22.17 -16.49
CA VAL A 209 7.22 -21.74 -15.40
C VAL A 209 8.52 -21.14 -15.96
N GLY A 210 9.14 -21.79 -16.95
CA GLY A 210 10.33 -21.27 -17.62
C GLY A 210 10.08 -19.95 -18.33
N THR A 211 9.00 -19.82 -19.10
CA THR A 211 8.63 -18.57 -19.79
C THR A 211 8.33 -17.45 -18.80
N TRP A 212 7.67 -17.75 -17.68
CA TRP A 212 7.44 -16.78 -16.60
C TRP A 212 8.76 -16.36 -15.95
N TRP A 213 9.60 -17.31 -15.56
CA TRP A 213 10.91 -17.08 -14.92
C TRP A 213 11.82 -16.22 -15.82
N TYR A 214 12.07 -16.63 -17.07
CA TYR A 214 12.93 -15.89 -18.01
C TYR A 214 12.39 -14.50 -18.39
N ARG A 215 11.09 -14.24 -18.19
CA ARG A 215 10.53 -12.89 -18.33
C ARG A 215 10.65 -12.10 -17.03
N SER A 216 10.51 -12.72 -15.87
CA SER A 216 10.61 -12.07 -14.55
C SER A 216 12.04 -11.64 -14.21
N ILE A 217 13.04 -12.51 -14.39
CA ILE A 217 14.44 -12.24 -13.99
C ILE A 217 15.11 -11.07 -14.72
N LYS A 218 14.51 -10.56 -15.80
CA LYS A 218 15.03 -9.42 -16.56
C LYS A 218 14.74 -8.07 -15.88
N PHE A 219 13.81 -8.04 -14.94
CA PHE A 219 13.36 -6.84 -14.27
C PHE A 219 13.81 -6.80 -12.81
N THR A 220 14.13 -5.60 -12.32
CA THR A 220 14.23 -5.32 -10.89
C THR A 220 12.84 -5.33 -10.22
N GLY A 221 12.78 -5.24 -8.89
CA GLY A 221 11.53 -5.23 -8.13
C GLY A 221 10.53 -4.15 -8.57
N ASP A 222 11.04 -2.98 -8.99
CA ASP A 222 10.25 -1.86 -9.51
C ASP A 222 9.97 -1.94 -11.04
N GLN A 223 10.03 -3.14 -11.64
CA GLN A 223 9.68 -3.43 -13.05
C GLN A 223 10.54 -2.74 -14.12
N VAL A 224 11.76 -2.34 -13.78
CA VAL A 224 12.76 -1.72 -14.69
C VAL A 224 13.75 -2.76 -15.20
N LEU A 225 14.21 -2.62 -16.44
CA LEU A 225 15.13 -3.58 -17.03
C LEU A 225 16.50 -3.51 -16.33
N LEU A 226 17.06 -4.67 -15.96
CA LEU A 226 18.34 -4.73 -15.23
C LEU A 226 19.50 -4.08 -16.01
N GLU A 227 19.48 -4.14 -17.35
CA GLU A 227 20.45 -3.45 -18.22
C GLU A 227 20.36 -1.91 -18.11
N THR A 228 19.15 -1.36 -17.91
CA THR A 228 18.95 0.09 -17.65
C THR A 228 19.52 0.46 -16.28
N THR A 229 19.25 -0.34 -15.25
CA THR A 229 19.80 -0.15 -13.90
C THR A 229 21.35 -0.18 -13.93
N GLN A 230 21.96 -1.12 -14.65
CA GLN A 230 23.41 -1.17 -14.88
C GLN A 230 23.95 0.08 -15.60
N MET A 231 23.21 0.59 -16.60
CA MET A 231 23.58 1.81 -17.33
C MET A 231 23.51 3.06 -16.44
N TYR A 232 22.52 3.15 -15.55
CA TYR A 232 22.45 4.19 -14.52
C TYR A 232 23.66 4.12 -13.57
N TYR A 233 23.98 2.93 -13.04
CA TYR A 233 25.17 2.73 -12.21
C TYR A 233 26.45 3.23 -12.89
N TYR A 234 26.66 2.86 -14.16
CA TYR A 234 27.82 3.34 -14.92
C TYR A 234 27.91 4.87 -14.97
N PHE A 235 26.81 5.56 -15.31
CA PHE A 235 26.85 7.02 -15.45
C PHE A 235 26.95 7.78 -14.13
N PHE A 236 26.24 7.36 -13.08
CA PHE A 236 26.29 8.02 -11.78
C PHE A 236 27.60 7.74 -11.03
N HIS A 237 28.23 6.57 -11.22
CA HIS A 237 29.57 6.31 -10.68
C HIS A 237 30.68 7.11 -11.42
N LYS A 238 30.53 7.32 -12.74
CA LYS A 238 31.54 8.01 -13.55
C LYS A 238 31.78 9.47 -13.13
N THR A 239 30.75 10.17 -12.66
CA THR A 239 30.79 11.60 -12.30
C THR A 239 30.04 11.86 -10.98
N SER A 240 30.75 12.31 -9.95
CA SER A 240 30.20 12.55 -8.60
C SER A 240 29.06 13.59 -8.57
N ASN A 241 29.19 14.69 -9.32
CA ASN A 241 28.13 15.68 -9.49
C ASN A 241 27.56 15.60 -10.93
N VAL A 242 26.28 15.26 -11.04
CA VAL A 242 25.55 15.17 -12.32
C VAL A 242 24.51 16.31 -12.38
N PRO A 243 24.69 17.31 -13.28
CA PRO A 243 23.72 18.39 -13.41
C PRO A 243 22.41 17.89 -14.04
N LEU A 244 21.28 18.51 -13.69
CA LEU A 244 19.94 18.12 -14.16
C LEU A 244 19.84 17.86 -15.68
N LYS A 245 20.48 18.67 -16.51
CA LYS A 245 20.52 18.46 -17.97
C LYS A 245 21.09 17.08 -18.35
N ARG A 246 22.12 16.64 -17.64
CA ARG A 246 22.77 15.35 -17.84
C ARG A 246 21.93 14.20 -17.28
N VAL A 247 21.22 14.41 -16.16
CA VAL A 247 20.22 13.45 -15.64
C VAL A 247 19.13 13.18 -16.68
N VAL A 248 18.57 14.23 -17.31
CA VAL A 248 17.58 14.09 -18.40
C VAL A 248 18.15 13.31 -19.60
N MET A 249 19.44 13.47 -19.91
CA MET A 249 20.10 12.70 -20.98
C MET A 249 20.26 11.22 -20.62
N ILE A 250 20.56 10.90 -19.36
CA ILE A 250 20.67 9.52 -18.86
C ILE A 250 19.28 8.86 -18.85
N LEU A 251 18.24 9.57 -18.37
CA LEU A 251 16.85 9.11 -18.41
C LEU A 251 16.38 8.83 -19.85
N ALA A 252 16.72 9.69 -20.81
CA ALA A 252 16.35 9.49 -22.21
C ALA A 252 17.04 8.30 -22.88
N ALA A 253 18.17 7.84 -22.36
CA ALA A 253 18.95 6.73 -22.93
C ALA A 253 18.58 5.35 -22.38
N SER A 254 17.55 5.28 -21.53
CA SER A 254 17.05 4.04 -20.90
C SER A 254 16.59 3.03 -21.96
N LEU A 255 16.93 1.75 -21.76
CA LEU A 255 16.77 0.70 -22.76
C LEU A 255 15.31 0.25 -22.94
N GLU A 256 14.42 0.67 -22.04
CA GLU A 256 12.96 0.63 -22.20
C GLU A 256 12.49 1.39 -23.44
N PHE A 257 13.28 2.32 -23.96
CA PHE A 257 13.02 3.06 -25.19
C PHE A 257 13.76 2.47 -26.42
N ASP A 258 14.58 1.43 -26.26
CA ASP A 258 15.18 0.68 -27.37
C ASP A 258 14.23 -0.46 -27.80
N LYS A 259 13.90 -0.49 -29.09
CA LYS A 259 13.09 -1.52 -29.72
C LYS A 259 13.68 -2.94 -29.61
N LYS A 260 15.01 -3.06 -29.46
CA LYS A 260 15.68 -4.36 -29.27
C LYS A 260 15.27 -5.03 -27.97
N ASN A 261 15.17 -4.24 -26.91
CA ASN A 261 14.84 -4.69 -25.56
C ASN A 261 13.32 -4.65 -25.33
N ASN A 262 12.60 -3.77 -26.04
CA ASN A 262 11.18 -3.54 -25.86
C ASN A 262 10.39 -3.49 -27.18
N SER A 263 9.64 -4.55 -27.45
CA SER A 263 8.78 -4.67 -28.65
C SER A 263 7.59 -3.71 -28.71
N GLU A 264 7.27 -2.98 -27.64
CA GLU A 264 6.22 -1.94 -27.65
C GLU A 264 6.64 -0.67 -28.41
N ILE A 265 7.95 -0.46 -28.63
CA ILE A 265 8.49 0.73 -29.31
C ILE A 265 8.35 0.62 -30.83
N VAL A 266 7.66 1.60 -31.41
CA VAL A 266 7.50 1.73 -32.87
C VAL A 266 8.48 2.76 -33.42
N GLU A 267 9.31 2.32 -34.36
CA GLU A 267 10.17 3.17 -35.19
C GLU A 267 9.49 3.39 -36.55
N ARG A 268 9.28 4.64 -36.94
CA ARG A 268 8.62 5.01 -38.20
C ARG A 268 9.59 5.76 -39.10
N GLN A 269 9.46 5.62 -40.43
CA GLN A 269 10.28 6.38 -41.37
C GLN A 269 10.10 7.91 -41.21
N SER A 270 8.89 8.35 -40.84
CA SER A 270 8.56 9.74 -40.50
C SER A 270 9.41 10.33 -39.36
N ASP A 271 9.93 9.49 -38.45
CA ASP A 271 10.73 9.96 -37.31
C ASP A 271 12.02 10.64 -37.78
N ASN A 272 12.56 10.23 -38.95
CA ASN A 272 13.74 10.84 -39.56
C ASN A 272 13.50 12.28 -40.03
N GLU A 273 12.25 12.70 -40.21
CA GLU A 273 11.88 14.06 -40.60
C GLU A 273 11.32 14.85 -39.41
N GLU A 274 10.37 14.28 -38.67
CA GLU A 274 9.70 14.97 -37.57
C GLU A 274 10.66 15.24 -36.38
N VAL A 275 11.56 14.30 -36.05
CA VAL A 275 12.49 14.46 -34.91
C VAL A 275 13.53 15.57 -35.17
N PRO A 276 14.25 15.64 -36.32
CA PRO A 276 15.15 16.75 -36.58
C PRO A 276 14.45 18.12 -36.67
N GLN A 277 13.20 18.17 -37.15
CA GLN A 277 12.39 19.40 -37.10
C GLN A 277 12.07 19.82 -35.67
N LEU A 278 11.76 18.87 -34.79
CA LEU A 278 11.53 19.13 -33.36
C LEU A 278 12.81 19.58 -32.65
N ILE A 279 13.96 18.97 -32.94
CA ILE A 279 15.27 19.37 -32.39
C ILE A 279 15.59 20.82 -32.79
N LYS A 280 15.32 21.22 -34.03
CA LYS A 280 15.49 22.62 -34.50
C LYS A 280 14.61 23.64 -33.75
N LYS A 281 13.45 23.23 -33.22
CA LYS A 281 12.58 24.07 -32.38
C LYS A 281 13.03 24.14 -30.92
N LEU A 282 14.01 23.32 -30.52
CA LEU A 282 14.48 23.17 -29.14
C LEU A 282 15.92 23.71 -29.01
N ASP A 283 16.07 25.04 -28.83
CA ASP A 283 17.36 25.75 -28.77
C ASP A 283 18.42 25.06 -27.90
N LYS A 284 18.00 24.48 -26.77
CA LYS A 284 18.89 23.87 -25.75
C LYS A 284 19.34 22.43 -26.08
N LEU A 285 18.84 21.82 -27.16
CA LEU A 285 19.02 20.38 -27.45
C LEU A 285 20.14 20.08 -28.46
N ASN A 286 20.65 21.09 -29.17
CA ASN A 286 21.66 20.95 -30.23
C ASN A 286 23.07 20.49 -29.78
N GLU A 287 23.23 20.01 -28.54
CA GLU A 287 24.45 19.40 -28.06
C GLU A 287 24.72 18.05 -28.73
N LYS A 288 25.77 18.03 -29.56
CA LYS A 288 26.32 16.84 -30.23
C LYS A 288 27.08 15.96 -29.24
N ASN A 289 26.36 15.26 -28.36
CA ASN A 289 26.97 14.19 -27.56
C ASN A 289 27.29 12.98 -28.45
N LYS A 290 28.52 12.44 -28.34
CA LYS A 290 28.99 11.25 -29.07
C LYS A 290 29.06 9.99 -28.21
N GLU A 291 28.88 10.13 -26.90
CA GLU A 291 28.97 9.03 -25.93
C GLU A 291 27.80 8.05 -26.07
N ARG A 292 28.09 6.74 -26.10
CA ARG A 292 27.09 5.67 -26.15
C ARG A 292 26.62 5.32 -24.72
N PRO A 293 25.35 4.91 -24.50
CA PRO A 293 24.23 4.88 -25.46
C PRO A 293 23.58 6.23 -25.75
N LEU A 294 23.99 7.32 -25.07
CA LEU A 294 23.34 8.64 -25.11
C LEU A 294 23.19 9.21 -26.54
N CYS A 295 24.08 8.85 -27.47
CA CYS A 295 24.07 9.27 -28.88
C CYS A 295 23.21 8.41 -29.83
N TYR A 296 22.55 7.35 -29.36
CA TYR A 296 21.69 6.51 -30.19
C TYR A 296 20.40 7.21 -30.61
N MET A 297 19.82 6.78 -31.74
CA MET A 297 18.66 7.44 -32.37
C MET A 297 17.42 7.42 -31.45
N TYR A 298 17.15 6.30 -30.77
CA TYR A 298 16.06 6.21 -29.80
C TYR A 298 16.27 7.17 -28.61
N SER A 299 17.51 7.26 -28.09
CA SER A 299 17.87 8.16 -27.01
C SER A 299 17.66 9.62 -27.41
N ILE A 300 18.09 10.00 -28.61
CA ILE A 300 17.89 11.35 -29.15
C ILE A 300 16.39 11.66 -29.33
N LYS A 301 15.60 10.69 -29.83
CA LYS A 301 14.14 10.79 -29.96
C LYS A 301 13.46 10.96 -28.61
N ALA A 302 13.69 10.07 -27.65
CA ALA A 302 13.15 10.14 -26.29
C ALA A 302 13.53 11.47 -25.60
N ARG A 303 14.79 11.91 -25.73
CA ARG A 303 15.27 13.20 -25.21
C ARG A 303 14.51 14.38 -25.83
N ALA A 304 14.30 14.37 -27.15
CA ALA A 304 13.53 15.41 -27.83
C ALA A 304 12.06 15.45 -27.39
N LEU A 305 11.43 14.27 -27.20
CA LEU A 305 10.06 14.14 -26.71
C LEU A 305 9.90 14.63 -25.26
N ILE A 306 10.85 14.31 -24.37
CA ILE A 306 10.88 14.82 -22.99
C ILE A 306 11.00 16.35 -23.00
N HIS A 307 11.95 16.92 -23.76
CA HIS A 307 12.09 18.38 -23.85
C HIS A 307 10.88 19.07 -24.49
N ALA A 308 10.20 18.43 -25.45
CA ALA A 308 8.97 18.93 -26.04
C ALA A 308 7.80 18.92 -25.05
N HIS A 309 7.69 17.89 -24.20
CA HIS A 309 6.72 17.80 -23.10
C HIS A 309 6.94 18.91 -22.07
N LEU A 310 8.16 19.04 -21.55
CA LEU A 310 8.53 20.05 -20.56
C LEU A 310 8.37 21.50 -21.09
N SER A 311 8.46 21.68 -22.41
CA SER A 311 8.24 22.97 -23.09
C SER A 311 6.80 23.14 -23.62
N ARG A 312 5.89 22.19 -23.36
CA ARG A 312 4.49 22.16 -23.79
C ARG A 312 4.27 22.37 -25.31
N ILE A 313 5.21 21.90 -26.14
CA ILE A 313 5.13 22.00 -27.60
C ILE A 313 4.11 20.98 -28.14
N PRO A 314 3.15 21.38 -29.01
CA PRO A 314 2.24 20.45 -29.65
C PRO A 314 2.96 19.59 -30.71
N LEU A 315 2.64 18.30 -30.74
CA LEU A 315 3.17 17.33 -31.72
C LEU A 315 2.02 16.74 -32.57
N ASN A 316 2.39 15.99 -33.61
CA ASN A 316 1.43 15.29 -34.47
C ASN A 316 0.72 14.18 -33.66
N PRO A 317 -0.62 14.21 -33.50
CA PRO A 317 -1.36 13.33 -32.59
C PRO A 317 -1.28 11.84 -32.95
N ASN A 318 -0.98 11.52 -34.21
CA ASN A 318 -0.98 10.17 -34.75
C ASN A 318 0.42 9.52 -34.81
N THR A 319 1.49 10.30 -34.62
CA THR A 319 2.89 9.83 -34.69
C THR A 319 3.61 10.07 -33.36
N LEU A 320 4.39 11.13 -33.25
CA LEU A 320 5.24 11.43 -32.10
C LEU A 320 4.47 11.69 -30.80
N GLU A 321 3.20 12.06 -30.84
CA GLU A 321 2.39 12.23 -29.63
C GLU A 321 2.13 10.89 -28.92
N ILE A 322 1.98 9.79 -29.68
CA ILE A 322 1.83 8.44 -29.11
C ILE A 322 3.11 8.06 -28.38
N ASP A 323 4.25 8.28 -29.02
CA ASP A 323 5.58 8.00 -28.47
C ASP A 323 5.89 8.90 -27.27
N ARG A 324 5.47 10.17 -27.30
CA ARG A 324 5.58 11.09 -26.16
C ARG A 324 4.81 10.56 -24.95
N ARG A 325 3.54 10.17 -25.13
CA ARG A 325 2.74 9.58 -24.04
C ARG A 325 3.41 8.32 -23.50
N TYR A 326 3.96 7.47 -24.36
CA TYR A 326 4.71 6.29 -23.92
C TYR A 326 5.92 6.68 -23.05
N VAL A 327 6.84 7.48 -23.58
CA VAL A 327 8.08 7.89 -22.88
C VAL A 327 7.75 8.58 -21.55
N ILE A 328 6.85 9.58 -21.57
CA ILE A 328 6.44 10.33 -20.37
C ILE A 328 5.75 9.43 -19.35
N GLY A 329 4.88 8.51 -19.77
CA GLY A 329 4.23 7.55 -18.88
C GLY A 329 5.20 6.60 -18.18
N LYS A 330 6.33 6.27 -18.83
CA LYS A 330 7.38 5.42 -18.27
C LYS A 330 8.41 6.17 -17.41
N CYS A 331 8.53 7.50 -17.54
CA CYS A 331 9.54 8.28 -16.81
C CYS A 331 9.49 8.18 -15.26
N PRO A 332 8.34 8.21 -14.56
CA PRO A 332 8.33 8.26 -13.09
C PRO A 332 9.00 7.08 -12.41
N TYR A 333 8.76 5.84 -12.87
CA TYR A 333 9.40 4.67 -12.28
C TYR A 333 10.90 4.61 -12.63
N LEU A 334 11.29 5.07 -13.83
CA LEU A 334 12.69 5.18 -14.22
C LEU A 334 13.45 6.19 -13.34
N ILE A 335 12.80 7.28 -12.98
CA ILE A 335 13.36 8.31 -12.07
C ILE A 335 13.49 7.75 -10.65
N GLN A 336 12.51 6.98 -10.15
CA GLN A 336 12.62 6.28 -8.87
C GLN A 336 13.83 5.32 -8.88
N GLU A 337 14.05 4.57 -9.96
CA GLU A 337 15.25 3.73 -10.10
C GLU A 337 16.55 4.54 -10.18
N GLN A 338 16.55 5.73 -10.80
CA GLN A 338 17.73 6.62 -10.73
C GLN A 338 18.04 7.05 -9.30
N VAL A 339 17.02 7.40 -8.51
CA VAL A 339 17.17 7.73 -7.08
C VAL A 339 17.68 6.52 -6.30
N ASN A 340 17.11 5.33 -6.53
CA ASN A 340 17.54 4.06 -5.92
C ASN A 340 19.01 3.74 -6.25
N CYS A 341 19.43 3.87 -7.51
CA CYS A 341 20.81 3.62 -7.95
C CYS A 341 21.80 4.61 -7.33
N VAL A 342 21.49 5.91 -7.31
CA VAL A 342 22.36 6.92 -6.70
C VAL A 342 22.48 6.68 -5.19
N ASN A 343 21.39 6.32 -4.52
CA ASN A 343 21.40 5.95 -3.11
C ASN A 343 22.28 4.71 -2.84
N GLN A 344 22.13 3.64 -3.62
CA GLN A 344 22.96 2.44 -3.46
C GLN A 344 24.45 2.73 -3.72
N LEU A 345 24.79 3.61 -4.67
CA LEU A 345 26.18 4.07 -4.86
C LEU A 345 26.72 4.85 -3.65
N ILE A 346 25.89 5.68 -2.99
CA ILE A 346 26.25 6.40 -1.77
C ILE A 346 26.53 5.40 -0.63
N MET A 347 25.65 4.42 -0.42
CA MET A 347 25.85 3.36 0.60
C MET A 347 27.11 2.51 0.33
N LEU A 348 27.39 2.18 -0.94
CA LEU A 348 28.61 1.46 -1.33
C LEU A 348 29.89 2.30 -1.13
N ALA A 349 29.80 3.63 -1.26
CA ALA A 349 30.91 4.53 -0.96
C ALA A 349 31.16 4.65 0.55
N TYR A 350 30.11 4.72 1.39
CA TYR A 350 30.25 4.66 2.86
C TYR A 350 30.84 3.33 3.33
N ALA A 351 30.42 2.21 2.74
CA ALA A 351 31.02 0.88 2.96
C ALA A 351 32.44 0.73 2.38
N ARG A 352 33.08 1.82 1.92
CA ARG A 352 34.42 1.89 1.30
C ARG A 352 34.64 0.96 0.10
N ARG A 353 33.58 0.40 -0.48
CA ARG A 353 33.64 -0.45 -1.70
C ARG A 353 33.85 0.37 -2.98
N ILE A 354 33.57 1.67 -2.92
CA ILE A 354 33.71 2.62 -4.03
C ILE A 354 34.47 3.86 -3.55
N GLN A 355 35.47 4.31 -4.31
CA GLN A 355 36.31 5.46 -3.97
C GLN A 355 35.62 6.83 -4.16
N ARG A 356 34.54 6.89 -4.94
CA ARG A 356 33.85 8.14 -5.31
C ARG A 356 32.44 8.20 -4.72
N LEU A 357 32.24 9.12 -3.79
CA LEU A 357 30.92 9.46 -3.26
C LEU A 357 30.14 10.32 -4.28
N PRO A 358 28.91 9.94 -4.69
CA PRO A 358 28.01 10.84 -5.42
C PRO A 358 27.57 12.01 -4.54
N SER A 359 27.52 13.22 -5.09
CA SER A 359 27.05 14.40 -4.36
C SER A 359 25.52 14.38 -4.19
N ILE A 360 25.03 14.94 -3.08
CA ILE A 360 23.59 15.16 -2.87
C ILE A 360 22.90 15.95 -4.01
N GLU A 361 23.61 16.85 -4.69
CA GLU A 361 23.07 17.58 -5.83
C GLU A 361 22.61 16.62 -6.95
N THR A 362 23.28 15.48 -7.11
CA THR A 362 22.92 14.44 -8.09
C THR A 362 21.58 13.77 -7.76
N ILE A 363 21.39 13.32 -6.52
CA ILE A 363 20.14 12.65 -6.12
C ILE A 363 18.97 13.63 -6.10
N GLU A 364 19.22 14.87 -5.67
CA GLU A 364 18.24 15.95 -5.70
C GLU A 364 17.84 16.35 -7.13
N ASN A 365 18.76 16.30 -8.11
CA ASN A 365 18.45 16.53 -9.52
C ASN A 365 17.63 15.38 -10.13
N CYS A 366 17.81 14.14 -9.66
CA CYS A 366 16.96 13.02 -10.04
C CYS A 366 15.53 13.22 -9.50
N MET A 367 15.37 13.49 -8.20
CA MET A 367 14.07 13.75 -7.58
C MET A 367 13.30 14.90 -8.25
N LYS A 368 13.97 16.03 -8.54
CA LYS A 368 13.37 17.20 -9.23
C LYS A 368 12.77 16.85 -10.60
N LEU A 369 13.28 15.82 -11.27
CA LEU A 369 12.84 15.48 -12.61
C LEU A 369 11.43 14.88 -12.64
N CYS A 370 10.98 14.20 -11.57
CA CYS A 370 9.64 13.61 -11.58
C CYS A 370 8.50 14.65 -11.56
N PRO A 371 8.45 15.65 -10.65
CA PRO A 371 7.38 16.66 -10.68
C PRO A 371 7.45 17.51 -11.96
N MET A 372 8.64 17.74 -12.53
CA MET A 372 8.80 18.34 -13.87
C MET A 372 8.08 17.54 -14.97
N ILE A 373 8.23 16.20 -14.97
CA ILE A 373 7.57 15.30 -15.93
C ILE A 373 6.06 15.21 -15.67
N VAL A 374 5.63 15.04 -14.40
CA VAL A 374 4.21 14.91 -14.02
C VAL A 374 3.42 16.19 -14.35
N GLN A 375 4.01 17.36 -14.12
CA GLN A 375 3.36 18.66 -14.38
C GLN A 375 3.63 19.26 -15.76
N GLY A 376 4.53 18.64 -16.54
CA GLY A 376 4.97 19.14 -17.86
C GLY A 376 5.52 20.55 -17.77
N LEU A 377 6.50 20.79 -16.89
CA LEU A 377 7.06 22.11 -16.60
C LEU A 377 8.57 22.05 -16.35
N LEU A 378 9.31 23.08 -16.78
CA LEU A 378 10.74 23.24 -16.54
C LEU A 378 11.01 23.88 -15.16
N GLU A 379 12.07 23.45 -14.46
CA GLU A 379 12.48 23.93 -13.13
C GLU A 379 12.47 25.47 -12.97
N PHE A 380 12.92 26.20 -13.98
CA PHE A 380 13.05 27.66 -13.94
C PHE A 380 11.75 28.43 -14.26
N LYS A 381 10.63 27.74 -14.50
CA LYS A 381 9.31 28.36 -14.76
C LYS A 381 8.52 28.48 -13.45
N SER A 382 7.57 29.42 -13.40
CA SER A 382 6.78 29.66 -12.18
C SER A 382 5.89 28.44 -11.83
N PRO A 383 5.86 28.00 -10.55
CA PRO A 383 4.96 26.94 -10.09
C PRO A 383 3.48 27.19 -10.37
N LEU A 384 3.06 28.45 -10.55
CA LEU A 384 1.68 28.84 -10.85
C LEU A 384 1.17 28.26 -12.18
N LEU A 385 2.06 27.87 -13.10
CA LEU A 385 1.72 27.22 -14.39
C LEU A 385 1.23 25.76 -14.25
N GLN A 386 1.14 25.22 -13.03
CA GLN A 386 0.50 23.94 -12.71
C GLN A 386 -1.04 24.04 -12.65
N LEU A 387 -1.58 25.25 -12.43
CA LEU A 387 -3.02 25.49 -12.36
C LEU A 387 -3.64 25.46 -13.78
N PRO A 388 -4.90 24.99 -13.93
CA PRO A 388 -5.58 24.99 -15.21
C PRO A 388 -5.78 26.42 -15.73
N HIS A 389 -5.88 26.59 -17.05
CA HIS A 389 -6.15 27.87 -17.72
C HIS A 389 -5.09 29.00 -17.49
N ILE A 390 -4.01 28.77 -16.74
CA ILE A 390 -2.93 29.75 -16.52
C ILE A 390 -1.84 29.64 -17.60
N ASN A 391 -1.71 30.69 -18.40
CA ASN A 391 -0.67 30.87 -19.42
C ASN A 391 0.41 31.85 -18.96
N GLU A 392 1.53 31.94 -19.70
CA GLU A 392 2.65 32.84 -19.36
C GLU A 392 2.27 34.33 -19.35
N ASP A 393 1.26 34.73 -20.13
CA ASP A 393 0.72 36.10 -20.08
C ASP A 393 0.02 36.41 -18.76
N ASN A 394 -0.71 35.44 -18.17
CA ASN A 394 -1.39 35.63 -16.90
C ASN A 394 -0.37 35.84 -15.75
N LEU A 395 0.83 35.24 -15.83
CA LEU A 395 1.90 35.42 -14.82
C LEU A 395 2.30 36.88 -14.61
N LYS A 396 2.15 37.74 -15.62
CA LYS A 396 2.46 39.18 -15.53
C LYS A 396 1.60 39.88 -14.47
N HIS A 397 0.40 39.39 -14.19
CA HIS A 397 -0.48 39.93 -13.14
C HIS A 397 -0.01 39.56 -11.72
N PHE A 398 0.60 38.39 -11.54
CA PHE A 398 1.16 37.92 -10.27
C PHE A 398 2.48 38.61 -9.89
N ILE A 399 3.18 39.20 -10.87
CA ILE A 399 4.44 39.94 -10.70
C ILE A 399 4.19 41.44 -10.93
N SER A 400 3.29 42.01 -10.13
CA SER A 400 2.93 43.43 -10.16
C SER A 400 3.74 44.22 -9.13
N ARG A 401 4.00 45.51 -9.37
CA ARG A 401 4.67 46.39 -8.38
C ARG A 401 3.93 46.46 -7.02
N LYS A 402 2.64 46.13 -6.97
CA LYS A 402 1.84 46.10 -5.75
C LYS A 402 1.72 44.71 -5.09
N ARG A 403 1.99 43.63 -5.82
CA ARG A 403 1.80 42.22 -5.37
C ARG A 403 2.83 41.33 -6.07
N GLN A 404 3.68 40.68 -5.29
CA GLN A 404 4.64 39.68 -5.79
C GLN A 404 4.22 38.30 -5.27
N VAL A 405 3.38 37.61 -6.03
CA VAL A 405 2.93 36.24 -5.71
C VAL A 405 3.84 35.25 -6.43
N LYS A 406 4.62 34.46 -5.69
CA LYS A 406 5.61 33.52 -6.26
C LYS A 406 5.22 32.05 -6.08
N THR A 407 4.54 31.70 -4.99
CA THR A 407 4.17 30.32 -4.66
C THR A 407 2.66 30.11 -4.68
N LEU A 408 2.23 28.85 -4.86
CA LEU A 408 0.81 28.46 -4.81
C LEU A 408 0.21 28.70 -3.41
N LEU A 409 0.99 28.41 -2.36
CA LEU A 409 0.61 28.68 -0.96
C LEU A 409 0.28 30.16 -0.73
N GLN A 410 1.15 31.07 -1.20
CA GLN A 410 0.94 32.51 -1.08
C GLN A 410 -0.30 32.97 -1.87
N TYR A 411 -0.61 32.34 -3.00
CA TYR A 411 -1.83 32.63 -3.75
C TYR A 411 -3.09 32.14 -3.02
N ALA A 412 -3.04 30.97 -2.39
CA ALA A 412 -4.17 30.39 -1.65
C ALA A 412 -4.58 31.24 -0.43
N GLN A 413 -3.59 31.76 0.31
CA GLN A 413 -3.74 32.60 1.51
C GLN A 413 -4.32 34.01 1.25
N MET A 414 -4.45 34.44 -0.01
CA MET A 414 -5.05 35.74 -0.35
C MET A 414 -6.58 35.69 -0.22
N SER A 415 -7.22 36.83 0.07
CA SER A 415 -8.69 36.93 0.13
C SER A 415 -9.36 36.59 -1.21
N GLY A 416 -10.62 36.15 -1.20
CA GLY A 416 -11.37 35.80 -2.41
C GLY A 416 -11.35 36.90 -3.49
N ASP A 417 -11.66 38.13 -3.10
CA ASP A 417 -11.64 39.30 -4.00
C ASP A 417 -10.25 39.55 -4.61
N ASP A 418 -9.19 39.41 -3.81
CA ASP A 418 -7.83 39.64 -4.28
C ASP A 418 -7.36 38.55 -5.24
N ARG A 419 -7.71 37.29 -4.99
CA ARG A 419 -7.45 36.16 -5.89
C ARG A 419 -8.17 36.35 -7.22
N LYS A 420 -9.47 36.67 -7.19
CA LYS A 420 -10.27 36.96 -8.40
C LYS A 420 -9.76 38.21 -9.14
N SER A 421 -9.24 39.20 -8.42
CA SER A 421 -8.66 40.42 -9.03
C SER A 421 -7.42 40.17 -9.88
N LEU A 422 -6.62 39.15 -9.56
CA LEU A 422 -5.42 38.76 -10.30
C LEU A 422 -5.77 38.00 -11.60
N LEU A 423 -6.87 37.25 -11.61
CA LEU A 423 -7.31 36.40 -12.72
C LEU A 423 -8.53 36.95 -13.49
N ARG A 424 -8.67 38.28 -13.58
CA ARG A 424 -9.74 38.97 -14.33
C ARG A 424 -9.81 38.65 -15.83
N SER A 425 -8.77 38.01 -16.39
CA SER A 425 -8.73 37.53 -17.77
C SER A 425 -9.49 36.22 -18.00
N LEU A 426 -9.81 35.48 -16.94
CA LEU A 426 -10.53 34.20 -16.99
C LEU A 426 -12.04 34.38 -16.87
N SER A 427 -12.81 33.45 -17.43
CA SER A 427 -14.25 33.35 -17.15
C SER A 427 -14.50 32.85 -15.72
N ASP A 428 -15.72 33.03 -15.20
CA ASP A 428 -16.09 32.52 -13.88
C ASP A 428 -15.95 30.98 -13.80
N GLU A 429 -16.30 30.24 -14.86
CA GLU A 429 -16.10 28.78 -14.97
C GLU A 429 -14.62 28.38 -14.93
N GLN A 430 -13.76 29.11 -15.65
CA GLN A 430 -12.31 28.87 -15.66
C GLN A 430 -11.67 29.20 -14.30
N TYR A 431 -12.16 30.24 -13.62
CA TYR A 431 -11.74 30.59 -12.28
C TYR A 431 -12.19 29.52 -11.26
N GLU A 432 -13.41 29.00 -11.38
CA GLU A 432 -13.92 27.90 -10.56
C GLU A 432 -13.06 26.63 -10.72
N ASP A 433 -12.66 26.29 -11.95
CA ASP A 433 -11.70 25.20 -12.24
C ASP A 433 -10.35 25.43 -11.54
N VAL A 434 -9.80 26.65 -11.59
CA VAL A 434 -8.56 27.01 -10.88
C VAL A 434 -8.71 26.81 -9.38
N MET A 435 -9.81 27.26 -8.79
CA MET A 435 -10.04 27.15 -7.34
C MET A 435 -10.31 25.71 -6.90
N LYS A 436 -11.02 24.90 -7.72
CA LYS A 436 -11.21 23.45 -7.49
C LYS A 436 -9.90 22.68 -7.48
N VAL A 437 -8.98 23.02 -8.38
CA VAL A 437 -7.66 22.38 -8.45
C VAL A 437 -6.76 22.87 -7.31
N LEU A 438 -6.68 24.18 -7.09
CA LEU A 438 -5.89 24.77 -6.01
C LEU A 438 -6.31 24.22 -4.65
N GLY A 439 -7.62 24.12 -4.39
CA GLY A 439 -8.13 23.62 -3.10
C GLY A 439 -7.80 22.16 -2.82
N LYS A 440 -7.58 21.35 -3.87
CA LYS A 440 -7.18 19.93 -3.78
C LYS A 440 -5.67 19.72 -3.72
N MET A 441 -4.87 20.75 -3.97
CA MET A 441 -3.41 20.64 -3.84
C MET A 441 -3.04 20.43 -2.36
N PRO A 442 -1.96 19.68 -2.08
CA PRO A 442 -1.61 19.31 -0.73
C PRO A 442 -1.06 20.50 0.06
N TYR A 443 -1.54 20.65 1.30
CA TYR A 443 -0.90 21.45 2.33
C TYR A 443 -0.41 20.48 3.40
N VAL A 444 0.91 20.26 3.49
CA VAL A 444 1.50 19.27 4.41
C VAL A 444 2.16 19.99 5.57
N ASP A 445 1.71 19.71 6.79
CA ASP A 445 2.47 20.04 7.99
C ASP A 445 3.59 19.03 8.14
N PHE A 446 4.82 19.52 8.11
CA PHE A 446 6.04 18.72 8.20
C PHE A 446 6.66 18.93 9.58
N ASN A 447 6.44 18.02 10.51
CA ASN A 447 7.02 18.06 11.85
C ASN A 447 8.18 17.07 11.96
N VAL A 448 9.18 17.44 12.75
CA VAL A 448 10.44 16.69 12.92
C VAL A 448 10.79 16.71 14.40
N LYS A 449 11.02 15.54 14.97
CA LYS A 449 11.60 15.33 16.30
C LYS A 449 12.89 14.51 16.15
N CYS A 450 13.79 14.65 17.10
CA CYS A 450 15.08 13.97 17.13
C CYS A 450 15.24 13.39 18.52
N GLU A 451 15.30 12.06 18.61
CA GLU A 451 15.26 11.28 19.85
C GLU A 451 16.30 10.16 19.73
N VAL A 452 17.08 9.92 20.77
CA VAL A 452 17.87 8.68 20.88
C VAL A 452 16.97 7.66 21.57
N MET A 453 16.66 6.58 20.85
CA MET A 453 15.98 5.45 21.46
C MET A 453 17.05 4.54 22.07
N ASP A 454 16.72 3.91 23.19
CA ASP A 454 17.57 2.96 23.92
C ASP A 454 18.72 3.59 24.77
N ASP A 455 18.62 4.86 25.16
CA ASP A 455 19.52 5.55 26.13
C ASP A 455 18.71 6.10 27.32
N GLU A 456 19.31 6.18 28.53
CA GLU A 456 18.66 6.64 29.77
C GLU A 456 18.13 8.08 29.64
N ASN A 457 18.78 8.89 28.81
CA ASN A 457 18.37 10.26 28.52
C ASN A 457 18.09 10.45 27.01
N PRO A 458 16.86 10.23 26.52
CA PRO A 458 16.53 10.21 25.08
C PRO A 458 16.71 11.56 24.35
N SER A 459 17.03 12.63 25.07
CA SER A 459 17.36 13.96 24.54
C SER A 459 18.86 14.23 24.42
N GLU A 460 19.70 13.40 25.03
CA GLU A 460 21.15 13.50 24.93
C GLU A 460 21.66 12.59 23.81
N VAL A 461 22.70 13.04 23.11
CA VAL A 461 23.25 12.33 21.96
C VAL A 461 24.74 12.14 22.21
N THR A 462 25.13 10.91 22.48
CA THR A 462 26.53 10.50 22.60
C THR A 462 27.16 10.28 21.22
N ALA A 463 28.49 10.33 21.15
CA ALA A 463 29.23 9.98 19.94
C ALA A 463 28.89 8.54 19.51
N ASP A 464 28.80 8.32 18.19
CA ASP A 464 28.47 7.03 17.55
C ASP A 464 27.10 6.38 17.86
N ALA A 465 26.28 6.98 18.72
CA ALA A 465 24.91 6.53 18.99
C ALA A 465 24.00 6.56 17.74
N ILE A 466 22.99 5.69 17.71
CA ILE A 466 22.00 5.65 16.60
C ILE A 466 20.89 6.66 16.88
N VAL A 467 20.98 7.81 16.22
CA VAL A 467 19.97 8.87 16.32
C VAL A 467 18.74 8.52 15.48
N THR A 468 17.57 8.53 16.10
CA THR A 468 16.28 8.33 15.42
C THR A 468 15.56 9.66 15.23
N VAL A 469 15.31 10.02 13.97
CA VAL A 469 14.58 11.24 13.62
C VAL A 469 13.17 10.87 13.20
N THR A 470 12.22 11.18 14.06
CA THR A 470 10.79 10.93 13.84
C THR A 470 10.19 12.10 13.06
N VAL A 471 9.79 11.83 11.82
CA VAL A 471 9.10 12.77 10.94
C VAL A 471 7.61 12.49 10.97
N GLU A 472 6.82 13.47 11.40
CA GLU A 472 5.36 13.44 11.40
C GLU A 472 4.85 14.31 10.24
N LEU A 473 4.17 13.67 9.28
CA LEU A 473 3.52 14.33 8.15
C LEU A 473 2.01 14.35 8.35
N LYS A 474 1.38 15.54 8.34
CA LYS A 474 -0.08 15.70 8.33
C LYS A 474 -0.51 16.38 7.04
N ARG A 475 -1.39 15.73 6.27
CA ARG A 475 -1.81 16.16 4.93
C ARG A 475 -3.20 16.80 5.00
N ARG A 476 -3.27 18.09 4.72
CA ARG A 476 -4.50 18.88 4.62
C ARG A 476 -4.79 19.33 3.19
N ASN A 477 -6.02 19.76 2.95
CA ASN A 477 -6.39 20.35 1.65
C ASN A 477 -6.13 21.86 1.68
N MET A 478 -5.50 22.40 0.63
CA MET A 478 -5.21 23.84 0.53
C MET A 478 -6.48 24.73 0.51
N SER A 479 -7.68 24.14 0.33
CA SER A 479 -8.96 24.82 0.52
C SER A 479 -9.17 25.39 1.94
N GLU A 480 -8.54 24.80 2.97
CA GLU A 480 -8.61 25.30 4.35
C GLU A 480 -7.96 26.68 4.51
N LEU A 481 -7.02 27.03 3.64
CA LEU A 481 -6.32 28.32 3.64
C LEU A 481 -7.12 29.43 2.93
N PHE A 482 -8.28 29.11 2.37
CA PHE A 482 -9.13 30.09 1.71
C PHE A 482 -9.86 30.89 2.80
N GLY A 483 -9.36 32.09 3.11
CA GLY A 483 -9.82 32.95 4.22
C GLY A 483 -11.24 33.54 4.10
N ASP A 484 -12.14 32.86 3.40
CA ASP A 484 -13.53 33.23 3.18
C ASP A 484 -14.49 32.40 4.09
N ALA A 485 -13.96 31.67 5.08
CA ALA A 485 -14.74 30.96 6.08
C ALA A 485 -15.23 31.90 7.20
N THR A 486 -16.46 32.42 7.05
CA THR A 486 -17.32 32.54 8.23
C THR A 486 -17.51 31.11 8.78
N PRO A 487 -17.15 30.81 10.04
CA PRO A 487 -17.32 29.47 10.57
C PRO A 487 -18.80 29.21 10.80
N THR A 488 -19.44 28.51 9.87
CA THR A 488 -20.62 27.70 10.20
C THR A 488 -20.13 26.55 11.05
N PHE A 489 -20.06 26.78 12.36
CA PHE A 489 -20.11 25.70 13.34
C PHE A 489 -21.40 24.93 13.08
N VAL A 490 -21.27 23.74 12.51
CA VAL A 490 -22.29 22.71 12.68
C VAL A 490 -22.03 22.15 14.07
N GLU A 491 -22.70 22.72 15.07
CA GLU A 491 -22.83 22.07 16.36
C GLU A 491 -23.63 20.78 16.14
N ASN A 492 -22.91 19.67 16.05
CA ASN A 492 -23.49 18.35 16.26
C ASN A 492 -23.80 18.21 17.75
N ASN A 493 -24.91 18.81 18.20
CA ASN A 493 -25.51 18.42 19.47
C ASN A 493 -26.24 17.10 19.25
N GLU A 494 -25.56 16.01 19.59
CA GLU A 494 -26.24 14.79 20.03
C GLU A 494 -26.88 15.08 21.39
N GLU A 495 -28.18 15.38 21.40
CA GLU A 495 -28.98 15.36 22.63
C GLU A 495 -30.08 14.29 22.54
N GLU A 496 -30.26 13.61 23.65
CA GLU A 496 -31.02 12.37 23.77
C GLU A 496 -32.54 12.59 23.68
N VAL A 497 -33.26 11.59 23.18
CA VAL A 497 -34.74 11.61 23.15
C VAL A 497 -35.30 10.87 24.36
N LYS A 498 -35.93 11.62 25.28
CA LYS A 498 -37.06 11.31 26.20
C LYS A 498 -37.12 12.41 27.28
N ASP A 499 -38.26 12.87 27.80
CA ASP A 499 -39.66 12.49 27.60
C ASP A 499 -40.54 13.65 28.14
N LYS A 500 -41.76 13.82 27.60
CA LYS A 500 -42.89 14.63 28.17
C LYS A 500 -42.66 16.17 28.23
N GLU A 501 -43.67 17.04 28.23
CA GLU A 501 -45.13 16.88 28.27
C GLU A 501 -45.82 18.02 27.48
N ILE A 502 -47.07 17.83 27.05
CA ILE A 502 -47.87 18.85 26.34
C ILE A 502 -48.84 19.52 27.33
N ASN A 503 -48.96 20.85 27.32
CA ASN A 503 -50.25 21.54 27.37
C ASN A 503 -50.16 23.06 27.07
N ASP A 504 -51.23 23.54 26.43
CA ASP A 504 -51.44 24.86 25.83
C ASP A 504 -51.45 26.06 26.78
N ALA A 505 -51.08 27.26 26.28
CA ALA A 505 -52.04 28.36 26.03
C ALA A 505 -51.35 29.67 25.53
N ASP A 506 -51.95 30.30 24.49
CA ASP A 506 -52.02 31.75 24.19
C ASP A 506 -50.75 32.65 24.13
N ALA A 507 -50.55 33.55 23.15
CA ALA A 507 -51.32 33.91 21.96
C ALA A 507 -50.51 34.77 20.93
N ALA A 508 -51.12 34.98 19.75
CA ALA A 508 -50.92 36.10 18.81
C ALA A 508 -49.69 36.17 17.86
N ALA A 509 -49.86 35.53 16.70
CA ALA A 509 -49.55 35.96 15.31
C ALA A 509 -48.72 37.26 15.07
N LYS A 510 -47.84 37.34 14.04
CA LYS A 510 -48.10 36.97 12.62
C LYS A 510 -46.84 36.50 11.86
N ARG A 511 -47.04 35.58 10.90
CA ARG A 511 -46.04 35.15 9.90
C ARG A 511 -46.13 35.98 8.60
N PRO A 512 -45.08 35.96 7.74
CA PRO A 512 -44.97 36.81 6.54
C PRO A 512 -45.62 36.14 5.32
N VAL A 513 -45.51 36.76 4.14
CA VAL A 513 -45.09 36.14 2.86
C VAL A 513 -45.21 37.16 1.71
N TRP A 514 -44.22 37.17 0.81
CA TRP A 514 -44.31 37.94 -0.44
C TRP A 514 -45.37 37.35 -1.38
N MET A 515 -46.14 38.20 -2.06
CA MET A 515 -46.87 37.77 -3.27
C MET A 515 -46.56 38.67 -4.46
N LYS A 516 -46.54 38.00 -5.62
CA LYS A 516 -45.93 38.42 -6.88
C LYS A 516 -46.76 39.41 -7.69
N GLN A 517 -46.03 40.21 -8.51
CA GLN A 517 -46.43 40.68 -9.86
C GLN A 517 -47.61 41.69 -9.93
N LYS A 518 -47.79 42.55 -10.95
CA LYS A 518 -47.23 42.65 -12.32
C LYS A 518 -47.53 44.04 -12.91
N LYS A 519 -46.89 44.38 -14.06
CA LYS A 519 -47.17 45.53 -14.97
C LYS A 519 -46.87 46.93 -14.37
N GLY A 520 -46.43 47.93 -15.14
CA GLY A 520 -45.98 47.92 -16.53
C GLY A 520 -45.97 49.33 -17.16
N GLY A 521 -44.94 49.63 -17.97
CA GLY A 521 -44.87 50.83 -18.84
C GLY A 521 -44.38 52.13 -18.17
N GLY A 522 -43.63 52.95 -18.92
CA GLY A 522 -43.25 54.31 -18.51
C GLY A 522 -41.81 54.72 -18.86
N LYS A 523 -41.62 55.38 -20.01
CA LYS A 523 -40.32 55.94 -20.45
C LYS A 523 -39.90 57.17 -19.61
N LYS A 524 -38.62 57.27 -19.24
CA LYS A 524 -37.66 58.42 -19.39
C LYS A 524 -36.57 58.32 -18.30
N LYS A 525 -35.28 58.05 -18.58
CA LYS A 525 -34.20 58.85 -19.22
C LYS A 525 -33.79 60.15 -18.47
N LYS A 526 -32.57 60.12 -17.89
CA LYS A 526 -31.66 61.25 -17.55
C LYS A 526 -32.19 62.23 -16.47
N GLN A 527 -31.40 63.02 -15.74
CA GLN A 527 -29.98 63.42 -15.79
C GLN A 527 -29.47 63.49 -14.32
N LEU A 528 -28.24 63.11 -13.93
CA LEU A 528 -26.93 63.74 -14.16
C LEU A 528 -26.78 65.12 -13.46
N LEU A 529 -25.56 65.38 -12.94
CA LEU A 529 -25.02 66.62 -12.35
C LEU A 529 -25.34 66.84 -10.86
N ILE A 530 -24.49 67.47 -10.04
CA ILE A 530 -23.03 67.54 -9.83
C ILE A 530 -22.89 68.36 -8.51
N LYS A 531 -21.81 68.11 -7.77
CA LYS A 531 -21.29 68.85 -6.60
C LYS A 531 -21.55 70.37 -6.57
N PRO A 532 -21.39 70.97 -5.38
CA PRO A 532 -20.23 71.87 -5.23
C PRO A 532 -19.26 71.45 -4.11
N LYS A 533 -18.01 71.89 -4.26
CA LYS A 533 -16.99 71.90 -3.19
C LYS A 533 -17.12 73.21 -2.40
N MET A 534 -16.79 73.17 -1.12
CA MET A 534 -16.05 74.26 -0.46
C MET A 534 -14.76 73.70 0.17
N VAL A 535 -13.78 74.57 0.43
CA VAL A 535 -12.34 74.27 0.56
C VAL A 535 -11.68 75.28 1.51
N LYS A 536 -10.54 74.88 2.12
CA LYS A 536 -9.58 75.62 3.00
C LYS A 536 -10.03 75.79 4.46
N SER A 537 -9.13 75.84 5.45
CA SER A 537 -7.63 75.88 5.49
C SER A 537 -7.10 75.06 6.71
N LYS A 538 -5.91 74.40 6.71
CA LYS A 538 -4.51 74.90 6.89
C LYS A 538 -4.34 75.85 8.09
N SER A 539 -3.38 75.71 9.01
CA SER A 539 -1.91 75.43 8.96
C SER A 539 -1.42 74.53 10.14
N GLU A 540 -0.37 73.69 10.07
CA GLU A 540 1.11 73.94 10.29
C GLU A 540 1.42 74.55 11.69
N GLU A 541 2.45 74.18 12.50
CA GLU A 541 3.73 73.48 12.23
C GLU A 541 4.39 72.80 13.50
N SER A 542 5.66 72.39 13.38
CA SER A 542 6.51 71.45 14.18
C SER A 542 7.04 71.85 15.60
N SER A 543 7.52 70.85 16.39
CA SER A 543 8.89 70.79 17.01
C SER A 543 9.05 69.79 18.18
N VAL A 544 10.29 69.47 18.59
CA VAL A 544 10.76 68.40 19.52
C VAL A 544 12.13 68.87 20.10
N PRO A 545 12.49 68.83 21.43
CA PRO A 545 12.94 67.57 22.10
C PRO A 545 12.95 67.47 23.67
N SER A 546 13.45 66.33 24.17
CA SER A 546 14.24 66.09 25.42
C SER A 546 13.58 65.98 26.82
N SER A 547 14.29 65.30 27.74
CA SER A 547 13.88 64.76 29.06
C SER A 547 14.41 65.58 30.27
N PRO A 548 14.05 65.24 31.54
CA PRO A 548 15.02 64.52 32.42
C PRO A 548 14.45 63.70 33.65
N ALA A 549 15.30 62.82 34.24
CA ALA A 549 15.47 62.42 35.68
C ALA A 549 14.27 61.99 36.61
N GLU A 550 14.38 61.24 37.73
CA GLU A 550 15.32 60.23 38.33
C GLU A 550 14.70 59.71 39.69
N LYS A 551 15.16 58.57 40.26
CA LYS A 551 15.01 58.06 41.67
C LYS A 551 13.71 57.26 42.03
N LYS A 552 13.71 56.28 42.96
CA LYS A 552 14.76 55.42 43.58
C LYS A 552 14.13 54.13 44.19
N GLU A 553 15.01 53.14 44.38
CA GLU A 553 14.95 51.84 45.13
C GLU A 553 14.46 51.90 46.61
N PRO A 554 14.25 50.76 47.38
CA PRO A 554 15.17 49.59 47.45
C PRO A 554 14.63 48.17 47.71
N ARG A 555 15.55 47.18 47.57
CA ARG A 555 15.52 45.82 48.15
C ARG A 555 16.13 45.78 49.57
N PRO A 556 16.14 44.61 50.22
CA PRO A 556 17.42 44.09 50.71
C PRO A 556 17.82 42.71 50.13
N LYS A 557 19.09 42.36 50.33
CA LYS A 557 19.77 41.07 50.04
C LYS A 557 20.61 40.70 51.29
N GLU A 558 21.39 39.62 51.20
CA GLU A 558 22.57 39.22 52.02
C GLU A 558 22.31 38.17 53.12
N LYS A 559 23.20 37.20 53.44
CA LYS A 559 24.52 36.77 52.87
C LYS A 559 24.98 35.43 53.53
N LYS A 560 25.79 34.62 52.81
CA LYS A 560 26.99 33.80 53.25
C LYS A 560 26.84 32.79 54.44
N GLU A 561 27.73 31.81 54.70
CA GLU A 561 29.08 31.42 54.18
C GLU A 561 29.32 29.88 54.30
N CYS A 562 30.53 29.39 53.97
CA CYS A 562 30.88 27.96 53.69
C CYS A 562 31.50 27.16 54.87
N LYS A 563 31.54 25.81 54.77
CA LYS A 563 32.75 24.93 54.87
C LYS A 563 32.45 23.40 54.99
N GLU A 564 33.31 22.57 54.33
CA GLU A 564 33.96 21.29 54.77
C GLU A 564 33.08 20.08 55.20
N ASP A 565 33.40 18.78 54.97
CA ASP A 565 34.47 18.03 54.23
C ASP A 565 34.02 16.54 53.99
N ASP A 566 34.91 15.68 53.45
CA ASP A 566 34.88 14.19 53.29
C ASP A 566 33.97 13.58 52.17
N GLU A 567 34.54 12.95 51.12
CA GLU A 567 34.98 11.52 50.97
C GLU A 567 33.79 10.53 50.85
N SER A 568 33.72 9.56 49.92
CA SER A 568 34.64 9.00 48.90
C SER A 568 33.85 8.24 47.79
N ASP A 569 34.49 7.94 46.64
CA ASP A 569 34.52 6.68 45.83
C ASP A 569 33.32 5.69 45.85
N THR A 570 32.91 4.94 44.80
CA THR A 570 33.36 4.63 43.42
C THR A 570 32.13 4.13 42.61
N GLU A 571 32.07 4.14 41.26
CA GLU A 571 32.38 3.01 40.31
C GLU A 571 31.84 1.61 40.75
N SER A 572 31.32 0.70 39.91
CA SER A 572 31.42 0.51 38.44
C SER A 572 30.31 -0.45 37.86
N GLU A 573 30.39 -0.80 36.58
CA GLU A 573 29.30 -1.08 35.61
C GLU A 573 29.36 -2.52 35.03
N LYS A 574 28.26 -3.05 34.46
CA LYS A 574 28.21 -3.88 33.20
C LYS A 574 28.53 -5.41 33.17
N SER A 575 28.11 -6.01 32.03
CA SER A 575 28.68 -7.08 31.14
C SER A 575 29.08 -8.49 31.66
N ASP A 576 29.00 -9.58 30.86
CA ASP A 576 28.41 -9.85 29.52
C ASP A 576 28.36 -11.39 29.21
N VAL A 577 27.58 -11.81 28.19
CA VAL A 577 27.91 -12.83 27.11
C VAL A 577 28.43 -14.24 27.56
N GLU A 578 27.97 -15.41 27.08
CA GLU A 578 27.14 -15.82 25.93
C GLU A 578 26.63 -17.29 26.03
N THR A 579 25.86 -17.71 25.01
CA THR A 579 25.75 -19.08 24.43
C THR A 579 24.96 -20.24 25.10
N ASN A 580 23.89 -20.62 24.38
CA ASN A 580 23.48 -21.97 23.93
C ASN A 580 23.02 -23.09 24.89
N GLY A 581 21.87 -23.67 24.53
CA GLY A 581 21.32 -24.94 25.00
C GLY A 581 19.91 -24.77 25.60
N GLY A 582 18.89 -25.57 25.28
CA GLY A 582 18.85 -26.71 24.36
C GLY A 582 17.87 -27.81 24.79
N GLY A 583 16.55 -27.54 24.74
CA GLY A 583 15.49 -28.50 25.10
C GLY A 583 15.26 -28.65 26.62
N ASP A 584 14.23 -29.35 27.10
CA ASP A 584 12.93 -29.75 26.50
C ASP A 584 12.01 -30.20 27.64
N ALA A 585 10.68 -30.09 27.48
CA ALA A 585 9.63 -30.65 28.37
C ALA A 585 9.62 -30.21 29.87
N ASN A 586 8.59 -30.43 30.69
CA ASN A 586 7.12 -30.46 30.54
C ASN A 586 6.52 -30.57 31.98
N GLU A 587 5.25 -30.17 32.16
CA GLU A 587 4.42 -30.38 33.38
C GLU A 587 4.82 -29.61 34.68
N LYS A 588 3.92 -29.31 35.64
CA LYS A 588 2.45 -29.13 35.70
C LYS A 588 2.12 -28.44 37.04
N PHE A 589 1.04 -27.66 37.07
CA PHE A 589 0.15 -27.37 38.21
C PHE A 589 0.60 -27.73 39.65
N ALA A 590 0.71 -26.70 40.49
CA ALA A 590 0.10 -26.71 41.81
C ALA A 590 -0.40 -25.30 42.17
N ASP A 591 -1.56 -25.23 42.82
CA ASP A 591 -2.29 -24.03 43.21
C ASP A 591 -2.05 -23.76 44.70
N SER A 592 -1.71 -22.52 45.05
CA SER A 592 -1.80 -22.03 46.44
C SER A 592 -2.10 -20.54 46.44
N SER A 593 -3.36 -20.22 46.71
CA SER A 593 -3.82 -18.89 47.12
C SER A 593 -3.06 -18.38 48.34
N ASP A 594 -2.60 -17.14 48.28
CA ASP A 594 -2.69 -16.18 49.39
C ASP A 594 -2.80 -14.77 48.79
N ASP A 595 -3.79 -14.01 49.27
CA ASP A 595 -4.14 -12.65 48.83
C ASP A 595 -3.85 -11.70 49.99
N ASP A 596 -2.90 -10.77 49.83
CA ASP A 596 -2.83 -9.57 50.69
C ASP A 596 -2.00 -8.42 50.07
N SER A 597 -2.69 -7.55 49.33
CA SER A 597 -2.47 -6.09 49.27
C SER A 597 -1.07 -5.49 48.98
N VAL A 598 -0.82 -5.06 47.73
CA VAL A 598 -0.10 -3.80 47.43
C VAL A 598 -0.69 -3.11 46.19
N GLN A 599 -1.43 -2.00 46.38
CA GLN A 599 -1.80 -1.11 45.27
C GLN A 599 -0.63 -0.18 44.90
N LYS A 600 0.26 -0.60 43.98
CA LYS A 600 1.34 0.28 43.49
C LYS A 600 2.05 -0.10 42.16
N SER A 601 1.33 -0.30 41.05
CA SER A 601 1.99 -0.40 39.70
C SER A 601 1.19 0.07 38.46
N ASN A 602 -0.09 0.44 38.59
CA ASN A 602 -1.01 0.59 37.43
C ASN A 602 -0.57 1.49 36.25
N ASN A 603 0.38 2.41 36.42
CA ASN A 603 0.85 3.26 35.32
C ASN A 603 1.92 2.57 34.45
N GLU A 604 2.81 1.76 35.06
CA GLU A 604 3.90 1.09 34.33
C GLU A 604 3.35 -0.07 33.49
N ASP A 605 2.34 -0.77 34.00
CA ASP A 605 1.61 -1.82 33.29
C ASP A 605 0.86 -1.26 32.05
N GLU A 606 0.23 -0.09 32.18
CA GLU A 606 -0.42 0.61 31.05
C GLU A 606 0.61 1.04 29.99
N ASP A 607 1.73 1.65 30.37
CA ASP A 607 2.76 2.09 29.42
C ASP A 607 3.40 0.90 28.68
N GLN A 608 3.67 -0.20 29.37
CA GLN A 608 4.15 -1.45 28.76
C GLN A 608 3.11 -2.07 27.82
N GLU A 609 1.81 -2.02 28.16
CA GLU A 609 0.74 -2.49 27.27
C GLU A 609 0.60 -1.60 26.02
N TRP A 610 0.70 -0.27 26.17
CA TRP A 610 0.75 0.68 25.05
C TRP A 610 1.95 0.48 24.13
N GLU A 611 3.10 0.09 24.68
CA GLU A 611 4.31 -0.19 23.90
C GLU A 611 4.21 -1.55 23.18
N LYS A 612 3.63 -2.55 23.84
CA LYS A 612 3.29 -3.85 23.23
C LYS A 612 2.28 -3.71 22.11
N LEU A 613 1.25 -2.87 22.28
CA LEU A 613 0.29 -2.48 21.23
C LEU A 613 0.96 -1.75 20.07
N ARG A 614 1.87 -0.80 20.34
CA ARG A 614 2.69 -0.15 19.30
C ARG A 614 3.53 -1.15 18.52
N ARG A 615 4.21 -2.09 19.19
CA ARG A 615 4.98 -3.17 18.54
C ARG A 615 4.09 -4.11 17.72
N MET A 616 2.88 -4.43 18.19
CA MET A 616 1.91 -5.23 17.43
C MET A 616 1.40 -4.49 16.18
N HIS A 617 0.97 -3.23 16.28
CA HIS A 617 0.57 -2.44 15.11
C HIS A 617 1.73 -2.17 14.14
N ALA A 618 2.95 -1.99 14.63
CA ALA A 618 4.13 -1.90 13.76
C ALA A 618 4.39 -3.20 12.99
N ARG A 619 4.20 -4.35 13.65
CA ARG A 619 4.30 -5.69 13.04
C ARG A 619 3.16 -5.95 12.05
N GLU A 620 1.94 -5.56 12.38
CA GLU A 620 0.77 -5.64 11.50
C GLU A 620 0.96 -4.78 10.24
N LYS A 621 1.39 -3.52 10.40
CA LYS A 621 1.77 -2.60 9.31
C LYS A 621 3.03 -3.01 8.52
N ALA A 622 3.76 -4.02 8.98
CA ALA A 622 4.87 -4.66 8.26
C ALA A 622 4.44 -5.95 7.56
N LEU A 623 3.47 -6.69 8.11
CA LEU A 623 2.86 -7.89 7.52
C LEU A 623 1.87 -7.53 6.39
N GLU A 624 1.06 -6.50 6.61
CA GLU A 624 0.37 -5.78 5.55
C GLU A 624 1.39 -5.01 4.72
N GLY A 625 1.91 -5.65 3.68
CA GLY A 625 2.81 -5.01 2.73
C GLY A 625 2.23 -3.67 2.27
N ARG A 626 2.88 -2.58 2.70
CA ARG A 626 2.35 -1.21 2.64
C ARG A 626 1.62 -0.97 1.33
N SER A 627 0.37 -0.48 1.44
CA SER A 627 -0.42 -0.06 0.29
C SER A 627 0.34 1.00 -0.54
N LYS A 628 -0.16 1.32 -1.73
CA LYS A 628 0.38 2.42 -2.54
C LYS A 628 -0.75 3.37 -2.89
N THR A 629 -1.43 3.87 -1.86
CA THR A 629 -2.70 4.59 -1.97
C THR A 629 -2.65 5.89 -1.18
N SER A 630 -2.60 6.99 -1.93
CA SER A 630 -2.72 8.36 -1.42
C SER A 630 -3.70 9.16 -2.30
N HIS A 631 -3.64 10.48 -2.27
CA HIS A 631 -4.57 11.35 -3.00
C HIS A 631 -4.22 11.49 -4.50
N PRO A 632 -5.21 11.65 -5.39
CA PRO A 632 -4.97 11.72 -6.84
C PRO A 632 -4.47 13.09 -7.32
N VAL A 633 -3.36 13.08 -8.06
CA VAL A 633 -2.66 14.29 -8.55
C VAL A 633 -3.41 14.96 -9.71
N HIS A 634 -3.58 16.28 -9.65
CA HIS A 634 -3.94 17.07 -10.84
C HIS A 634 -2.76 17.17 -11.82
N CYS A 635 -2.74 16.29 -12.83
CA CYS A 635 -1.70 16.23 -13.85
C CYS A 635 -2.30 16.00 -15.26
N PRO A 636 -2.87 17.02 -15.92
CA PRO A 636 -3.56 16.87 -17.21
C PRO A 636 -2.62 16.54 -18.39
N LEU A 637 -1.32 16.89 -18.28
CA LEU A 637 -0.32 16.60 -19.32
C LEU A 637 0.31 15.20 -19.16
N PHE A 638 0.21 14.58 -17.98
CA PHE A 638 0.73 13.25 -17.72
C PHE A 638 -0.31 12.18 -18.13
N PRO A 639 0.07 11.14 -18.91
CA PRO A 639 -0.89 10.27 -19.60
C PRO A 639 -1.58 9.24 -18.69
N HIS A 640 -0.97 8.83 -17.59
CA HIS A 640 -1.54 7.87 -16.63
C HIS A 640 -2.12 8.59 -15.41
N ASP A 641 -2.91 7.91 -14.59
CA ASP A 641 -3.26 8.42 -13.27
C ASP A 641 -2.06 8.30 -12.32
N LYS A 642 -1.89 9.29 -11.44
CA LYS A 642 -0.76 9.40 -10.50
C LYS A 642 -1.30 9.75 -9.11
N GLN A 643 -0.79 9.08 -8.09
CA GLN A 643 -1.07 9.37 -6.69
C GLN A 643 0.03 10.26 -6.09
N GLU A 644 -0.29 11.05 -5.07
CA GLU A 644 0.60 11.99 -4.40
C GLU A 644 1.64 11.26 -3.53
N TYR A 645 2.91 11.27 -3.94
CA TYR A 645 4.02 10.69 -3.17
C TYR A 645 5.04 11.75 -2.77
N TRP A 646 5.84 11.43 -1.76
CA TRP A 646 6.87 12.31 -1.20
C TRP A 646 8.16 11.56 -0.93
N TRP A 647 9.30 12.25 -0.97
CA TRP A 647 10.57 11.72 -0.46
C TRP A 647 10.96 12.47 0.80
N THR A 648 11.35 11.72 1.83
CA THR A 648 11.89 12.27 3.08
C THR A 648 13.30 11.73 3.30
N TYR A 649 14.27 12.60 3.60
CA TYR A 649 15.66 12.22 3.81
C TYR A 649 16.42 13.24 4.67
N ILE A 650 17.48 12.79 5.35
CA ILE A 650 18.41 13.62 6.12
C ILE A 650 19.69 13.84 5.32
N CYS A 651 20.20 15.06 5.32
CA CYS A 651 21.46 15.41 4.69
C CYS A 651 22.27 16.43 5.49
N ASP A 652 23.58 16.45 5.26
CA ASP A 652 24.43 17.56 5.65
C ASP A 652 24.71 18.47 4.44
N ARG A 653 24.22 19.71 4.54
CA ARG A 653 24.42 20.75 3.53
C ARG A 653 25.88 21.24 3.48
N LYS A 654 26.66 21.10 4.55
CA LYS A 654 28.07 21.52 4.62
C LYS A 654 28.98 20.54 3.86
N SER A 655 28.94 19.25 4.20
CA SER A 655 29.70 18.20 3.49
C SER A 655 29.09 17.76 2.15
N LYS A 656 27.87 18.22 1.82
CA LYS A 656 27.09 17.80 0.65
C LYS A 656 26.82 16.29 0.58
N SER A 657 26.69 15.67 1.75
CA SER A 657 26.51 14.24 1.92
C SER A 657 25.07 13.90 2.36
N LEU A 658 24.65 12.66 2.10
CA LEU A 658 23.32 12.14 2.38
C LEU A 658 23.46 11.11 3.49
N LEU A 659 22.86 11.37 4.66
CA LEU A 659 23.05 10.50 5.83
C LEU A 659 22.13 9.28 5.78
N THR A 660 20.89 9.46 5.32
CA THR A 660 19.88 8.41 5.28
C THR A 660 19.43 8.12 3.85
N ALA A 661 19.19 6.85 3.55
CA ALA A 661 18.50 6.47 2.32
C ALA A 661 17.16 7.23 2.16
N PRO A 662 16.80 7.77 0.98
CA PRO A 662 15.56 8.51 0.82
C PRO A 662 14.34 7.60 0.96
N TYR A 663 13.53 7.87 1.97
CA TYR A 663 12.29 7.14 2.19
C TYR A 663 11.19 7.67 1.27
N HIS A 664 10.61 6.79 0.46
CA HIS A 664 9.53 7.13 -0.46
C HIS A 664 8.15 6.88 0.18
N VAL A 665 7.50 7.96 0.56
CA VAL A 665 6.20 8.03 1.24
C VAL A 665 5.08 7.79 0.24
N THR A 666 4.36 6.68 0.37
CA THR A 666 3.31 6.27 -0.59
C THR A 666 1.89 6.20 -0.03
N ASN A 667 1.71 6.35 1.30
CA ASN A 667 0.43 6.17 2.00
C ASN A 667 -0.01 7.37 2.83
N LEU A 668 0.50 8.56 2.51
CA LEU A 668 0.06 9.80 3.13
C LEU A 668 -1.36 10.17 2.67
N ILE A 669 -2.36 9.61 3.35
CA ILE A 669 -3.77 9.96 3.20
C ILE A 669 -4.06 11.18 4.08
N ASP A 670 -4.01 11.03 5.41
CA ASP A 670 -4.26 12.11 6.37
C ASP A 670 -3.05 12.36 7.28
N GLN A 671 -2.45 11.29 7.84
CA GLN A 671 -1.23 11.37 8.66
C GLN A 671 -0.32 10.16 8.42
N GLU A 672 0.99 10.38 8.33
CA GLU A 672 2.02 9.32 8.30
C GLU A 672 3.20 9.71 9.20
N THR A 673 3.63 8.80 10.07
CA THR A 673 4.87 8.91 10.85
C THR A 673 5.96 8.03 10.24
N ILE A 674 7.18 8.56 10.17
CA ILE A 674 8.34 7.96 9.50
C ILE A 674 9.55 8.12 10.40
N GLU A 675 10.24 7.03 10.70
CA GLU A 675 11.52 7.04 11.42
C GLU A 675 12.69 7.00 10.43
N LEU A 676 13.61 7.95 10.56
CA LEU A 676 14.87 8.00 9.80
C LEU A 676 16.04 7.85 10.78
N LYS A 677 16.77 6.74 10.68
CA LYS A 677 17.87 6.40 11.59
C LYS A 677 19.23 6.66 10.94
N PHE A 678 20.16 7.28 11.67
CA PHE A 678 21.55 7.48 11.26
C PHE A 678 22.49 7.44 12.45
N THR A 679 23.77 7.14 12.23
CA THR A 679 24.80 7.14 13.27
C THR A 679 25.27 8.57 13.56
N ALA A 680 25.33 8.95 14.84
CA ALA A 680 25.95 10.18 15.28
C ALA A 680 27.44 10.21 14.83
N PRO A 681 28.01 11.40 14.57
CA PRO A 681 29.43 11.54 14.32
C PRO A 681 30.33 11.15 15.50
N HIS A 682 31.53 10.62 15.20
CA HIS A 682 32.54 10.19 16.19
C HIS A 682 33.06 11.28 17.14
N TRP A 683 33.08 12.56 16.74
CA TRP A 683 33.70 13.64 17.52
C TRP A 683 32.62 14.54 18.13
N ALA A 684 32.78 14.88 19.40
CA ALA A 684 31.85 15.74 20.11
C ALA A 684 31.79 17.16 19.50
N GLY A 685 30.61 17.76 19.58
CA GLY A 685 30.36 19.12 19.13
C GLY A 685 28.98 19.33 18.47
N LEU A 686 28.74 20.58 18.06
CA LEU A 686 27.45 21.01 17.52
C LEU A 686 27.35 20.81 16.00
N TYR A 687 26.55 19.83 15.59
CA TYR A 687 26.22 19.56 14.20
C TYR A 687 24.89 20.17 13.78
N THR A 688 24.75 20.35 12.46
CA THR A 688 23.55 20.92 11.84
C THR A 688 23.19 20.09 10.62
N PHE A 689 22.15 19.27 10.73
CA PHE A 689 21.64 18.46 9.62
C PHE A 689 20.32 19.03 9.12
N THR A 690 20.03 18.85 7.83
CA THR A 690 18.77 19.31 7.22
C THR A 690 17.91 18.09 6.88
N VAL A 691 16.73 18.01 7.48
CA VAL A 691 15.70 17.05 7.09
C VAL A 691 14.89 17.67 5.96
N CYS A 692 14.84 16.98 4.82
CA CYS A 692 14.20 17.44 3.60
C CYS A 692 12.94 16.61 3.32
N LEU A 693 11.85 17.30 3.00
CA LEU A 693 10.62 16.73 2.44
C LEU A 693 10.46 17.26 1.01
N ARG A 694 10.33 16.38 0.02
CA ARG A 694 10.17 16.74 -1.39
C ARG A 694 8.95 16.10 -2.01
N SER A 695 8.25 16.84 -2.88
CA SER A 695 7.12 16.29 -3.63
C SER A 695 7.58 15.61 -4.91
N ASP A 696 7.11 14.39 -5.14
CA ASP A 696 7.30 13.67 -6.40
C ASP A 696 6.38 14.21 -7.52
N SER A 697 5.27 14.85 -7.16
CA SER A 697 4.15 15.12 -8.08
C SER A 697 3.83 16.60 -8.32
N TYR A 698 4.29 17.52 -7.46
CA TYR A 698 4.10 18.96 -7.64
C TYR A 698 5.40 19.75 -7.47
N ILE A 699 5.50 20.89 -8.14
CA ILE A 699 6.66 21.79 -8.07
C ILE A 699 6.40 22.90 -7.06
N GLY A 700 7.36 23.18 -6.19
CA GLY A 700 7.30 24.28 -5.23
C GLY A 700 6.58 23.97 -3.91
N PHE A 701 6.47 22.68 -3.56
CA PHE A 701 5.92 22.18 -2.29
C PHE A 701 7.00 21.57 -1.37
N ASP A 702 8.27 21.64 -1.78
CA ASP A 702 9.39 21.11 -1.02
C ASP A 702 9.61 21.92 0.28
N GLN A 703 9.85 21.20 1.38
CA GLN A 703 10.10 21.78 2.70
C GLN A 703 11.42 21.27 3.26
N GLN A 704 12.08 22.09 4.08
CA GLN A 704 13.35 21.76 4.72
C GLN A 704 13.32 22.30 6.15
N LYS A 705 13.77 21.48 7.10
CA LYS A 705 13.91 21.84 8.51
C LYS A 705 15.31 21.45 8.97
N ASP A 706 16.03 22.40 9.55
CA ASP A 706 17.34 22.15 10.13
C ASP A 706 17.18 21.64 11.57
N ILE A 707 17.80 20.50 11.86
CA ILE A 707 17.97 19.96 13.20
C ILE A 707 19.39 20.27 13.69
N LYS A 708 19.51 20.64 14.96
CA LYS A 708 20.80 20.81 15.63
C LYS A 708 21.02 19.61 16.53
N LEU A 709 22.16 18.96 16.38
CA LEU A 709 22.56 17.80 17.16
C LEU A 709 23.77 18.23 17.97
N ASP A 710 23.64 18.24 19.30
CA ASP A 710 24.76 18.51 20.21
C ASP A 710 25.31 17.15 20.66
N VAL A 711 26.43 16.74 20.05
CA VAL A 711 27.02 15.43 20.29
C VAL A 711 27.97 15.56 21.46
N LYS A 712 27.67 14.85 22.55
CA LYS A 712 28.57 14.71 23.71
C LYS A 712 29.61 13.63 23.43
N GLU A 713 30.74 13.71 24.14
CA GLU A 713 31.65 12.56 24.23
C GLU A 713 30.89 11.40 24.88
N ALA A 714 31.09 10.18 24.37
CA ALA A 714 30.51 9.02 25.02
C ALA A 714 31.10 8.90 26.44
N PRO A 715 30.30 8.56 27.48
CA PRO A 715 30.87 8.20 28.76
C PRO A 715 31.89 7.08 28.55
N ALA A 716 33.00 7.13 29.28
CA ALA A 716 34.02 6.10 29.17
C ALA A 716 33.39 4.73 29.45
N GLU A 717 33.71 3.72 28.64
CA GLU A 717 33.38 2.34 28.98
C GLU A 717 33.98 2.06 30.35
N ILE A 718 33.12 1.76 31.34
CA ILE A 718 33.63 1.42 32.66
C ILE A 718 34.17 0.00 32.53
N THR A 719 35.50 -0.10 32.62
CA THR A 719 36.28 -1.32 32.36
C THR A 719 36.24 -2.33 33.48
N GLU A 720 35.49 -2.04 34.54
CA GLU A 720 35.36 -2.88 35.72
C GLU A 720 33.93 -3.34 35.87
N HIS A 721 33.67 -4.56 35.42
CA HIS A 721 32.50 -5.29 35.87
C HIS A 721 32.76 -5.68 37.32
N PRO A 722 31.84 -5.40 38.26
CA PRO A 722 31.91 -6.01 39.57
C PRO A 722 31.67 -7.51 39.35
N GLN A 723 32.77 -8.22 39.09
CA GLN A 723 32.82 -9.66 39.02
C GLN A 723 32.25 -10.16 40.35
N TRP A 724 31.15 -10.90 40.26
CA TRP A 724 30.31 -11.27 41.40
C TRP A 724 31.18 -11.88 42.51
N GLU A 725 31.52 -11.07 43.53
CA GLU A 725 32.18 -11.53 44.73
C GLU A 725 31.15 -12.32 45.53
N PHE A 726 31.18 -13.64 45.37
CA PHE A 726 30.54 -14.54 46.30
C PHE A 726 31.31 -14.41 47.62
N GLU A 727 30.70 -13.75 48.61
CA GLU A 727 31.14 -13.84 50.00
C GLU A 727 31.00 -15.30 50.47
N ASP A 728 32.07 -16.08 50.36
CA ASP A 728 32.19 -17.41 50.95
C ASP A 728 32.14 -17.27 52.48
N SER A 729 30.93 -17.36 53.05
CA SER A 729 30.74 -17.49 54.48
C SER A 729 31.21 -18.87 54.95
N GLU A 730 32.36 -18.89 55.64
CA GLU A 730 32.96 -20.10 56.23
C GLU A 730 31.98 -20.87 57.14
N GLU A 731 32.00 -22.21 57.09
CA GLU A 731 31.89 -23.03 58.31
C GLU A 731 32.44 -24.48 58.14
N GLU A 732 33.61 -24.69 58.74
CA GLU A 732 34.10 -25.89 59.45
C GLU A 732 34.40 -27.27 58.77
N ASP A 733 35.58 -27.80 59.19
CA ASP A 733 35.83 -29.19 59.62
C ASP A 733 36.20 -30.32 58.62
N LYS A 734 37.51 -30.52 58.35
CA LYS A 734 38.38 -31.48 59.11
C LYS A 734 39.73 -31.91 58.44
N LYS A 735 40.81 -31.74 59.23
CA LYS A 735 41.97 -32.64 59.47
C LYS A 735 42.92 -33.12 58.34
N GLU A 736 44.21 -32.77 58.56
CA GLU A 736 45.41 -33.65 58.65
C GLU A 736 45.60 -34.79 57.63
N ASP A 737 46.65 -34.70 56.78
CA ASP A 737 47.91 -35.46 56.98
C ASP A 737 49.01 -35.10 55.93
N ASP A 738 50.28 -35.25 56.30
CA ASP A 738 51.48 -35.07 55.46
C ASP A 738 51.73 -36.25 54.50
N ALA A 739 52.32 -36.01 53.30
CA ALA A 739 53.50 -36.77 52.80
C ALA A 739 53.96 -36.45 51.34
N GLN A 740 55.25 -36.14 51.23
CA GLN A 740 56.28 -36.41 50.21
C GLN A 740 56.01 -37.10 48.84
N GLU A 741 56.67 -36.54 47.82
CA GLU A 741 57.53 -37.16 46.77
C GLU A 741 57.18 -38.53 46.11
N SER A 742 56.93 -38.50 44.79
CA SER A 742 57.64 -39.26 43.72
C SER A 742 56.95 -38.95 42.39
N GLU A 743 57.59 -38.44 41.34
CA GLU A 743 58.65 -39.01 40.48
C GLU A 743 58.21 -40.22 39.61
N TYR A 744 58.49 -40.09 38.30
CA TYR A 744 58.77 -41.12 37.29
C TYR A 744 57.78 -41.46 36.15
N THR A 745 58.40 -41.83 35.01
CA THR A 745 57.94 -42.59 33.81
C THR A 745 56.91 -42.00 32.84
N THR A 746 57.46 -41.41 31.76
CA THR A 746 57.12 -41.70 30.34
C THR A 746 56.91 -43.20 30.05
N ASP A 747 55.97 -43.59 29.19
CA ASP A 747 56.25 -44.10 27.81
C ASP A 747 55.03 -44.72 27.07
N GLU A 748 55.09 -44.59 25.73
CA GLU A 748 54.60 -45.47 24.63
C GLU A 748 53.13 -45.94 24.48
N ASP A 749 52.48 -45.39 23.44
CA ASP A 749 51.90 -46.06 22.24
C ASP A 749 51.10 -47.40 22.31
N LEU A 750 49.79 -47.30 21.96
CA LEU A 750 49.01 -48.17 21.03
C LEU A 750 48.79 -49.67 21.41
N PRO A 751 47.86 -50.45 20.76
CA PRO A 751 47.18 -50.22 19.48
C PRO A 751 45.65 -50.46 19.41
N GLU A 752 45.13 -50.22 18.20
CA GLU A 752 43.99 -50.82 17.45
C GLU A 752 43.04 -51.83 18.13
N ASP A 753 41.72 -51.65 17.95
CA ASP A 753 40.89 -52.58 17.15
C ASP A 753 39.41 -52.10 16.96
N GLU A 754 38.97 -52.17 15.70
CA GLU A 754 37.67 -52.60 15.11
C GLU A 754 36.30 -52.30 15.79
N ASP A 755 35.48 -51.43 15.17
CA ASP A 755 34.33 -51.81 14.29
C ASP A 755 33.70 -50.57 13.57
#